data_AF-A0AAV6MBR7-F1
#
_entry.id   AF-A0AAV6MBR7-F1
#
_cell.length_a   1.000
_cell.length_b   1.000
_cell.length_c   1.000
_cell.angle_alpha   90.00
_cell.angle_beta   90.00
_cell.angle_gamma   90.00
#
_symmetry.space_group_name_H-M   'P 1'
#
loop_
_entity.id
_entity.type
_entity.pdbx_description
1 polymer ?
#
loop_
_entity_poly.entity_id
_entity_poly.type
_entity_poly.pdbx_seq_one_letter_code
_entity_poly.pdbx_strand_id
1 'polypeptide(L)'
;MAIALPLIFISFFLVRVLSSHAIPNQDESYMKLVHDATDLPENEEYDYIIIGGGTAGCPLAATLSSKYSVLVLERGSEPNKYPSVLKEEGLMNVFAEEDDGQNPFQRFMTEDDLSAIGVSYSDSKGNTHTAFIRKKGEIILSAGAIGSPQLLLLSGVGSKSHLSSLKLPVVLDQPDVGEFMSDNPRFTAAIVLPFPLSYFILFTVPVKLRPRETFDQGGIAVILTRLKDRQNVSFQLISCMNGDPSNGMQGKVGKEHLMEIGGVENEGLIRFDWDEEIGYPGAMLVTNYNHSSKFFLKSITLHIPYWGNIHFNCNSWIQPKNYVHHRIFFLNKAYLPDQTPRVLQKYREDELVKMRGDGKQKRQSWENIYDYDVYNDISDPDSNSTNNRPILGGSREYPYPRRGRTGRPRSRKDDRYETEPFIEDIYVPSDERFSDLKESDFVFHQVKSAYRFMKGDQFGWRTDEEFAREMLAGANPMIIRRLQEFPPTSKLDPNVYGDQTSKITKEHIINSLDGLTVDQAIAKNKLYILDHHDLVIPYLKRINATSRKTYATRTVLFLKQDGTLKPLAVELSLPHPQGYELGAISRTLLPHQVKVGEALWQLAKAYVSVNDSGHHQLVSHWLNTHAVIEPFVIATNRQLSVLHPIHKLLVPHFRYTMKINSLARANLINANGIVEKTQYPSKYSMEMSLFAYRSWNFTQQALPADLIQRGVAIEDSSAPHGLRLLIADYPYAVDGLDIWAAIKTWVLEYCSLYYENDEMIRNDQELQSWWKEVRERGHEDKKDEPWWPRMESFEELINSCTIIIWISSALHAAVNFGQYPYGGFLPNRPSLSKRFLPEEGTSEYLELQSDPEKVFMKTITSELPEVDILNISTIQFLSTHSQDESYLGERSDPYWTFDQEALNAFERFKKRLAEIEIMIAERNQNFTLKNRVGRPMSMAYTLLLPTSKDGITMRGIPNSISI
;
A
#
# COMPACT_ATOMS: atom_id res chain seq x y z
N MET A 1 11.56 -51.16 -14.60
CA MET A 1 10.20 -50.82 -14.13
C MET A 1 10.08 -49.29 -13.97
N ALA A 2 10.20 -48.56 -15.08
CA ALA A 2 10.43 -47.11 -15.06
C ALA A 2 9.70 -46.36 -16.21
N ILE A 3 8.61 -46.91 -16.77
CA ILE A 3 7.85 -46.26 -17.85
C ILE A 3 6.32 -46.29 -17.63
N ALA A 4 5.81 -46.96 -16.58
CA ALA A 4 4.36 -47.12 -16.40
C ALA A 4 3.67 -46.10 -15.48
N LEU A 5 4.38 -45.31 -14.67
CA LEU A 5 3.76 -44.29 -13.81
C LEU A 5 3.46 -42.93 -14.49
N PRO A 6 4.22 -42.43 -15.50
CA PRO A 6 3.89 -41.15 -16.12
C PRO A 6 2.62 -41.22 -16.98
N LEU A 7 2.31 -42.38 -17.56
CA LEU A 7 1.14 -42.58 -18.42
C LEU A 7 -0.18 -42.65 -17.65
N ILE A 8 -0.17 -43.05 -16.36
CA ILE A 8 -1.35 -43.05 -15.50
C ILE A 8 -1.63 -41.63 -14.96
N PHE A 9 -0.60 -40.81 -14.74
CA PHE A 9 -0.78 -39.40 -14.36
C PHE A 9 -1.27 -38.54 -15.53
N ILE A 10 -0.79 -38.78 -16.76
CA ILE A 10 -1.28 -38.08 -17.95
C ILE A 10 -2.72 -38.48 -18.30
N SER A 11 -3.12 -39.74 -18.09
CA SER A 11 -4.51 -40.16 -18.32
C SER A 11 -5.48 -39.62 -17.26
N PHE A 12 -5.08 -39.49 -15.99
CA PHE A 12 -5.89 -38.83 -14.96
C PHE A 12 -6.02 -37.32 -15.17
N PHE A 13 -5.01 -36.67 -15.75
CA PHE A 13 -5.05 -35.24 -16.08
C PHE A 13 -5.90 -34.95 -17.33
N LEU A 14 -5.79 -35.78 -18.39
CA LEU A 14 -6.63 -35.65 -19.58
C LEU A 14 -8.10 -35.98 -19.32
N VAL A 15 -8.41 -36.96 -18.46
CA VAL A 15 -9.80 -37.28 -18.11
C VAL A 15 -10.44 -36.16 -17.28
N ARG A 16 -9.72 -35.47 -16.38
CA ARG A 16 -10.29 -34.31 -15.65
C ARG A 16 -10.47 -33.07 -16.52
N VAL A 17 -9.60 -32.81 -17.49
CA VAL A 17 -9.79 -31.73 -18.48
C VAL A 17 -10.97 -32.02 -19.41
N LEU A 18 -11.28 -33.30 -19.68
CA LEU A 18 -12.43 -33.71 -20.49
C LEU A 18 -13.72 -33.96 -19.69
N SER A 19 -13.70 -33.94 -18.35
CA SER A 19 -14.90 -34.14 -17.51
C SER A 19 -15.30 -32.94 -16.63
N SER A 20 -14.66 -31.77 -16.81
CA SER A 20 -15.15 -30.49 -16.25
C SER A 20 -15.85 -29.61 -17.31
N HIS A 21 -16.63 -30.22 -18.20
CA HIS A 21 -17.62 -29.52 -19.04
C HIS A 21 -19.05 -29.86 -18.59
N ALA A 22 -19.28 -29.89 -17.29
CA ALA A 22 -20.58 -29.53 -16.76
C ALA A 22 -20.41 -28.12 -16.20
N ILE A 23 -20.69 -27.12 -17.04
CA ILE A 23 -20.93 -25.74 -16.63
C ILE A 23 -21.98 -25.82 -15.50
N PRO A 24 -21.69 -25.39 -14.27
CA PRO A 24 -22.73 -25.26 -13.26
C PRO A 24 -23.70 -24.21 -13.80
N ASN A 25 -24.98 -24.57 -13.95
CA ASN A 25 -26.08 -23.71 -14.44
C ASN A 25 -25.77 -22.23 -14.26
N GLN A 26 -25.36 -21.57 -15.34
CA GLN A 26 -25.30 -20.13 -15.38
C GLN A 26 -26.73 -19.63 -15.12
N ASP A 27 -26.85 -18.60 -14.28
CA ASP A 27 -28.07 -17.82 -14.22
C ASP A 27 -28.26 -17.15 -15.59
N GLU A 28 -29.01 -17.82 -16.48
CA GLU A 28 -29.35 -17.36 -17.83
C GLU A 28 -30.34 -16.17 -17.83
N SER A 29 -30.53 -15.48 -16.70
CA SER A 29 -31.39 -14.29 -16.63
C SER A 29 -30.97 -13.18 -17.59
N TYR A 30 -29.68 -13.06 -17.93
CA TYR A 30 -29.19 -12.13 -18.96
C TYR A 30 -29.54 -12.59 -20.39
N MET A 31 -29.52 -13.91 -20.67
CA MET A 31 -29.88 -14.44 -21.99
C MET A 31 -31.37 -14.24 -22.32
N LYS A 32 -32.22 -13.93 -21.32
CA LYS A 32 -33.60 -13.50 -21.56
C LYS A 32 -33.73 -12.17 -22.31
N LEU A 33 -32.64 -11.40 -22.40
CA LEU A 33 -32.57 -10.11 -23.11
C LEU A 33 -31.88 -10.23 -24.49
N VAL A 34 -31.38 -11.41 -24.84
CA VAL A 34 -30.73 -11.70 -26.12
C VAL A 34 -31.66 -12.58 -26.94
N HIS A 35 -32.19 -12.03 -28.03
CA HIS A 35 -33.04 -12.76 -28.96
C HIS A 35 -32.20 -13.30 -30.11
N ASP A 36 -32.44 -14.55 -30.53
CA ASP A 36 -31.89 -15.03 -31.80
C ASP A 36 -32.52 -14.19 -32.93
N ALA A 37 -31.72 -13.82 -33.93
CA ALA A 37 -32.22 -13.12 -35.10
C ALA A 37 -33.38 -13.88 -35.78
N THR A 38 -33.48 -15.20 -35.61
CA THR A 38 -34.61 -16.00 -36.12
C THR A 38 -35.94 -15.71 -35.43
N ASP A 39 -35.93 -15.06 -34.26
CA ASP A 39 -37.12 -14.69 -33.49
C ASP A 39 -37.62 -13.28 -33.82
N LEU A 40 -36.89 -12.55 -34.68
CA LEU A 40 -37.26 -11.19 -35.13
C LEU A 40 -38.10 -11.23 -36.42
N PRO A 41 -39.03 -10.29 -36.63
CA PRO A 41 -39.76 -10.15 -37.89
C PRO A 41 -38.84 -9.75 -39.04
N GLU A 42 -39.19 -10.15 -40.27
CA GLU A 42 -38.39 -9.86 -41.48
C GLU A 42 -38.14 -8.35 -41.72
N ASN A 43 -39.05 -7.49 -41.24
CA ASN A 43 -38.93 -6.03 -41.32
C ASN A 43 -39.39 -5.36 -40.02
N GLU A 44 -38.54 -4.52 -39.43
CA GLU A 44 -38.86 -3.71 -38.25
C GLU A 44 -38.25 -2.30 -38.33
N GLU A 45 -38.87 -1.35 -37.64
CA GLU A 45 -38.44 0.05 -37.61
C GLU A 45 -37.97 0.51 -36.22
N TYR A 46 -36.77 1.09 -36.16
CA TYR A 46 -36.11 1.56 -34.94
C TYR A 46 -35.78 3.06 -35.00
N ASP A 47 -35.74 3.72 -33.85
CA ASP A 47 -35.27 5.12 -33.78
C ASP A 47 -33.74 5.19 -33.97
N TYR A 48 -33.00 4.19 -33.48
CA TYR A 48 -31.56 4.04 -33.72
C TYR A 48 -31.19 2.59 -34.03
N ILE A 49 -30.28 2.40 -34.99
CA ILE A 49 -29.65 1.10 -35.25
C ILE A 49 -28.16 1.23 -34.97
N ILE A 50 -27.62 0.44 -34.04
CA ILE A 50 -26.21 0.41 -33.68
C ILE A 50 -25.60 -0.87 -34.24
N ILE A 51 -24.56 -0.72 -35.05
CA ILE A 51 -23.79 -1.83 -35.61
C ILE A 51 -22.50 -1.98 -34.80
N GLY A 52 -22.40 -3.06 -34.03
CA GLY A 52 -21.28 -3.33 -33.13
C GLY A 52 -21.62 -3.05 -31.66
N GLY A 53 -21.99 -4.07 -30.89
CA GLY A 53 -22.30 -4.08 -29.46
C GLY A 53 -21.09 -4.24 -28.52
N GLY A 54 -19.86 -4.01 -28.99
CA GLY A 54 -18.66 -4.05 -28.15
C GLY A 54 -18.62 -2.98 -27.03
N THR A 55 -17.42 -2.73 -26.49
CA THR A 55 -17.21 -1.81 -25.34
C THR A 55 -17.66 -0.36 -25.56
N ALA A 56 -17.90 0.06 -26.80
CA ALA A 56 -18.47 1.36 -27.14
C ALA A 56 -19.98 1.29 -27.46
N GLY A 57 -20.43 0.24 -28.15
CA GLY A 57 -21.80 0.16 -28.65
C GLY A 57 -22.83 -0.23 -27.59
N CYS A 58 -22.52 -1.17 -26.70
CA CYS A 58 -23.44 -1.56 -25.62
C CYS A 58 -23.75 -0.40 -24.65
N PRO A 59 -22.75 0.37 -24.15
CA PRO A 59 -23.03 1.53 -23.31
C PRO A 59 -23.81 2.64 -24.02
N LEU A 60 -23.52 2.87 -25.31
CA LEU A 60 -24.28 3.82 -26.13
C LEU A 60 -25.74 3.38 -26.28
N ALA A 61 -25.96 2.10 -26.59
CA ALA A 61 -27.29 1.52 -26.70
C ALA A 61 -28.07 1.63 -25.39
N ALA A 62 -27.44 1.31 -24.25
CA ALA A 62 -28.05 1.41 -22.93
C ALA A 62 -28.48 2.85 -22.57
N THR A 63 -27.74 3.84 -23.06
CA THR A 63 -28.07 5.25 -22.85
C THR A 63 -29.25 5.69 -23.73
N LEU A 64 -29.20 5.36 -25.03
CA LEU A 64 -30.25 5.73 -25.98
C LEU A 64 -31.58 5.00 -25.71
N SER A 65 -31.53 3.73 -25.29
CA SER A 65 -32.71 2.91 -25.02
C SER A 65 -33.54 3.40 -23.84
N SER A 66 -33.01 4.32 -23.02
CA SER A 66 -33.78 5.00 -21.97
C SER A 66 -34.96 5.83 -22.50
N LYS A 67 -34.94 6.22 -23.79
CA LYS A 67 -35.96 7.07 -24.42
C LYS A 67 -36.35 6.68 -25.85
N TYR A 68 -35.55 5.86 -26.53
CA TYR A 68 -35.70 5.53 -27.95
C TYR A 68 -35.76 4.02 -28.19
N SER A 69 -36.38 3.56 -29.28
CA SER A 69 -36.22 2.17 -29.71
C SER A 69 -34.86 1.99 -30.39
N VAL A 70 -34.03 1.13 -29.82
CA VAL A 70 -32.64 0.92 -30.26
C VAL A 70 -32.46 -0.54 -30.63
N LEU A 71 -32.03 -0.81 -31.86
CA LEU A 71 -31.55 -2.12 -32.29
C LEU A 71 -30.03 -2.14 -32.18
N VAL A 72 -29.47 -3.17 -31.53
CA VAL A 72 -28.02 -3.43 -31.56
C VAL A 72 -27.79 -4.69 -32.37
N LEU A 73 -27.05 -4.57 -33.47
CA LEU A 73 -26.64 -5.69 -34.30
C LEU A 73 -25.16 -5.97 -34.05
N GLU A 74 -24.86 -7.14 -33.48
CA GLU A 74 -23.51 -7.67 -33.36
C GLU A 74 -23.35 -8.84 -34.32
N ARG A 75 -22.28 -8.86 -35.11
CA ARG A 75 -22.02 -9.97 -36.02
C ARG A 75 -21.52 -11.17 -35.22
N GLY A 76 -22.32 -12.24 -35.19
CA GLY A 76 -21.87 -13.54 -34.70
C GLY A 76 -20.77 -14.13 -35.60
N SER A 77 -19.83 -14.88 -35.02
CA SER A 77 -18.82 -15.60 -35.79
C SER A 77 -19.48 -16.72 -36.61
N GLU A 78 -19.18 -16.83 -37.92
CA GLU A 78 -19.39 -18.08 -38.68
C GLU A 78 -18.20 -19.01 -38.43
N PRO A 79 -18.25 -19.90 -37.42
CA PRO A 79 -17.06 -20.59 -36.91
C PRO A 79 -16.44 -21.53 -37.95
N ASN A 80 -17.28 -21.99 -38.88
CA ASN A 80 -16.94 -23.00 -39.88
C ASN A 80 -16.31 -22.41 -41.15
N LYS A 81 -16.55 -21.13 -41.44
CA LYS A 81 -16.09 -20.49 -42.68
C LYS A 81 -14.69 -19.89 -42.53
N TYR A 82 -14.36 -19.36 -41.34
CA TYR A 82 -13.06 -18.74 -41.05
C TYR A 82 -12.51 -19.18 -39.67
N PRO A 83 -11.97 -20.42 -39.55
CA PRO A 83 -11.53 -20.98 -38.27
C PRO A 83 -10.37 -20.20 -37.63
N SER A 84 -9.62 -19.42 -38.41
CA SER A 84 -8.51 -18.57 -37.96
C SER A 84 -8.97 -17.42 -37.06
N VAL A 85 -10.19 -16.92 -37.24
CA VAL A 85 -10.76 -15.81 -36.42
C VAL A 85 -11.06 -16.26 -34.99
N LEU A 86 -11.14 -17.58 -34.74
CA LEU A 86 -11.35 -18.18 -33.43
C LEU A 86 -10.04 -18.42 -32.64
N LYS A 87 -8.87 -18.12 -33.22
CA LYS A 87 -7.55 -18.33 -32.62
C LYS A 87 -6.75 -17.02 -32.60
N GLU A 88 -6.11 -16.73 -31.47
CA GLU A 88 -5.37 -15.47 -31.21
C GLU A 88 -4.32 -15.15 -32.30
N GLU A 89 -3.60 -16.17 -32.78
CA GLU A 89 -2.60 -16.05 -33.85
C GLU A 89 -3.21 -15.78 -35.24
N GLY A 90 -4.44 -16.21 -35.48
CA GLY A 90 -5.13 -16.03 -36.77
C GLY A 90 -5.78 -14.65 -36.91
N LEU A 91 -6.23 -14.06 -35.80
CA LEU A 91 -6.89 -12.75 -35.80
C LEU A 91 -5.96 -11.63 -36.30
N MET A 92 -4.69 -11.64 -35.87
CA MET A 92 -3.70 -10.62 -36.27
C MET A 92 -3.29 -10.71 -37.74
N ASN A 93 -3.21 -11.92 -38.30
CA ASN A 93 -2.85 -12.12 -39.71
C ASN A 93 -3.97 -11.67 -40.66
N VAL A 94 -5.23 -11.87 -40.26
CA VAL A 94 -6.41 -11.47 -41.04
C VAL A 94 -6.52 -9.94 -41.18
N PHE A 95 -5.94 -9.17 -40.26
CA PHE A 95 -5.87 -7.70 -40.35
C PHE A 95 -4.75 -7.17 -41.24
N ALA A 96 -3.76 -8.01 -41.59
CA ALA A 96 -2.62 -7.64 -42.41
C ALA A 96 -2.77 -8.03 -43.90
N GLU A 97 -3.77 -8.86 -44.23
CA GLU A 97 -4.04 -9.33 -45.59
C GLU A 97 -4.80 -8.28 -46.43
N GLU A 98 -4.52 -8.23 -47.74
CA GLU A 98 -5.25 -7.37 -48.69
C GLU A 98 -6.72 -7.83 -48.80
N ASP A 99 -7.64 -6.87 -48.93
CA ASP A 99 -9.07 -7.14 -49.09
C ASP A 99 -9.36 -7.65 -50.51
N ASP A 100 -9.37 -8.98 -50.66
CA ASP A 100 -9.66 -9.69 -51.90
C ASP A 100 -11.14 -10.15 -52.01
N GLY A 101 -11.98 -9.73 -51.06
CA GLY A 101 -13.38 -10.14 -50.95
C GLY A 101 -13.61 -11.57 -50.45
N GLN A 102 -12.57 -12.33 -50.11
CA GLN A 102 -12.64 -13.68 -49.53
C GLN A 102 -12.38 -13.68 -48.01
N ASN A 103 -11.79 -12.60 -47.47
CA ASN A 103 -11.54 -12.37 -46.05
C ASN A 103 -12.86 -12.11 -45.26
N PRO A 104 -12.97 -12.51 -43.96
CA PRO A 104 -14.09 -12.14 -43.09
C PRO A 104 -14.35 -10.62 -42.94
N PHE A 105 -13.39 -9.76 -43.27
CA PHE A 105 -13.51 -8.30 -43.30
C PHE A 105 -13.59 -7.79 -44.75
N GLN A 106 -14.58 -6.94 -45.03
CA GLN A 106 -14.71 -6.23 -46.31
C GLN A 106 -14.67 -4.72 -46.07
N ARG A 107 -13.92 -4.00 -46.90
CA ARG A 107 -13.97 -2.53 -46.98
C ARG A 107 -15.17 -2.14 -47.83
N PHE A 108 -15.88 -1.11 -47.37
CA PHE A 108 -16.81 -0.38 -48.22
C PHE A 108 -16.38 1.08 -48.23
N MET A 109 -16.39 1.70 -49.41
CA MET A 109 -16.35 3.15 -49.57
C MET A 109 -17.59 3.55 -50.34
N THR A 110 -18.33 4.54 -49.82
CA THR A 110 -19.48 5.13 -50.51
C THR A 110 -19.03 6.42 -51.18
N GLU A 111 -19.24 6.56 -52.47
CA GLU A 111 -19.24 7.87 -53.13
C GLU A 111 -20.71 8.32 -53.25
N ASP A 112 -20.95 9.60 -52.95
CA ASP A 112 -22.22 10.38 -52.94
C ASP A 112 -23.01 10.47 -51.61
N ASP A 113 -23.70 11.61 -51.43
CA ASP A 113 -24.55 12.05 -50.29
C ASP A 113 -25.77 11.12 -50.07
N LEU A 114 -25.51 9.85 -49.77
CA LEU A 114 -26.50 8.85 -49.45
C LEU A 114 -26.68 8.76 -47.93
N SER A 115 -27.94 8.78 -47.48
CA SER A 115 -28.28 8.47 -46.09
C SER A 115 -28.66 7.01 -45.97
N ALA A 116 -28.07 6.30 -45.00
CA ALA A 116 -28.44 4.93 -44.72
C ALA A 116 -29.83 4.91 -44.05
N ILE A 117 -30.80 4.24 -44.68
CA ILE A 117 -32.19 4.16 -44.20
C ILE A 117 -32.53 2.83 -43.52
N GLY A 118 -31.61 1.87 -43.53
CA GLY A 118 -31.76 0.57 -42.90
C GLY A 118 -30.53 -0.31 -43.05
N VAL A 119 -30.54 -1.47 -42.39
CA VAL A 119 -29.47 -2.48 -42.41
C VAL A 119 -30.09 -3.84 -42.71
N SER A 120 -29.62 -4.49 -43.77
CA SER A 120 -29.96 -5.88 -44.07
C SER A 120 -28.92 -6.83 -43.45
N TYR A 121 -29.37 -7.89 -42.78
CA TYR A 121 -28.51 -8.89 -42.15
C TYR A 121 -29.09 -10.30 -42.34
N SER A 122 -28.25 -11.32 -42.29
CA SER A 122 -28.69 -12.72 -42.41
C SER A 122 -28.69 -13.40 -41.04
N ASP A 123 -29.72 -14.18 -40.74
CA ASP A 123 -29.78 -15.01 -39.54
C ASP A 123 -28.95 -16.30 -39.67
N SER A 124 -28.90 -17.09 -38.59
CA SER A 124 -28.19 -18.37 -38.51
C SER A 124 -28.72 -19.46 -39.46
N LYS A 125 -29.91 -19.26 -40.05
CA LYS A 125 -30.54 -20.16 -41.03
C LYS A 125 -30.38 -19.66 -42.47
N GLY A 126 -29.73 -18.50 -42.66
CA GLY A 126 -29.51 -17.88 -43.97
C GLY A 126 -30.69 -17.07 -44.49
N ASN A 127 -31.70 -16.78 -43.66
CA ASN A 127 -32.76 -15.86 -44.05
C ASN A 127 -32.28 -14.41 -43.91
N THR A 128 -32.66 -13.56 -44.86
CA THR A 128 -32.31 -12.14 -44.84
C THR A 128 -33.40 -11.35 -44.14
N HIS A 129 -33.00 -10.56 -43.14
CA HIS A 129 -33.80 -9.61 -42.40
C HIS A 129 -33.40 -8.19 -42.78
N THR A 130 -34.30 -7.22 -42.69
CA THR A 130 -33.96 -5.80 -42.87
C THR A 130 -34.55 -4.95 -41.75
N ALA A 131 -33.68 -4.24 -41.03
CA ALA A 131 -34.08 -3.25 -40.03
C ALA A 131 -34.01 -1.84 -40.62
N PHE A 132 -35.08 -1.07 -40.54
CA PHE A 132 -35.15 0.30 -41.05
C PHE A 132 -35.08 1.33 -39.91
N ILE A 133 -34.59 2.53 -40.20
CA ILE A 133 -34.70 3.66 -39.27
C ILE A 133 -36.04 4.38 -39.46
N ARG A 134 -36.62 4.85 -38.36
CA ARG A 134 -37.78 5.75 -38.38
C ARG A 134 -37.40 7.13 -38.90
N LYS A 135 -38.40 7.97 -39.18
CA LYS A 135 -38.19 9.34 -39.66
C LYS A 135 -37.38 10.14 -38.63
N LYS A 136 -36.17 10.59 -39.02
CA LYS A 136 -35.12 11.24 -38.19
C LYS A 136 -34.30 10.29 -37.30
N GLY A 137 -34.39 8.97 -37.50
CA GLY A 137 -33.50 8.02 -36.86
C GLY A 137 -32.09 8.05 -37.44
N GLU A 138 -31.16 7.35 -36.80
CA GLU A 138 -29.75 7.29 -37.21
C GLU A 138 -29.23 5.86 -37.14
N ILE A 139 -28.33 5.52 -38.07
CA ILE A 139 -27.56 4.28 -38.06
C ILE A 139 -26.14 4.64 -37.59
N ILE A 140 -25.70 4.01 -36.50
CA ILE A 140 -24.42 4.28 -35.86
C ILE A 140 -23.53 3.06 -35.99
N LEU A 141 -22.39 3.21 -36.65
CA LEU A 141 -21.36 2.18 -36.69
C LEU A 141 -20.40 2.36 -35.50
N SER A 142 -20.31 1.34 -34.63
CA SER A 142 -19.46 1.31 -33.45
C SER A 142 -18.42 0.19 -33.59
N ALA A 143 -17.24 0.54 -34.12
CA ALA A 143 -16.14 -0.40 -34.40
C ALA A 143 -15.16 -0.58 -33.22
N GLY A 144 -15.58 -0.25 -32.00
CA GLY A 144 -14.77 -0.39 -30.78
C GLY A 144 -13.66 0.65 -30.63
N ALA A 145 -12.84 0.50 -29.59
CA ALA A 145 -11.83 1.49 -29.20
C ALA A 145 -10.77 1.75 -30.27
N ILE A 146 -10.39 0.72 -31.04
CA ILE A 146 -9.42 0.81 -32.15
C ILE A 146 -10.09 1.18 -33.47
N GLY A 147 -11.19 0.49 -33.83
CA GLY A 147 -11.79 0.64 -35.15
C GLY A 147 -12.51 1.97 -35.36
N SER A 148 -13.15 2.54 -34.33
CA SER A 148 -13.90 3.79 -34.49
C SER A 148 -12.98 4.99 -34.81
N PRO A 149 -11.85 5.20 -34.12
CA PRO A 149 -10.92 6.27 -34.48
C PRO A 149 -10.26 6.05 -35.85
N GLN A 150 -9.96 4.81 -36.23
CA GLN A 150 -9.44 4.50 -37.57
C GLN A 150 -10.45 4.88 -38.67
N LEU A 151 -11.72 4.52 -38.50
CA LEU A 151 -12.79 4.88 -39.46
C LEU A 151 -12.93 6.39 -39.58
N LEU A 152 -12.95 7.11 -38.46
CA LEU A 152 -13.03 8.58 -38.47
C LEU A 152 -11.85 9.22 -39.22
N LEU A 153 -10.63 8.74 -38.98
CA LEU A 153 -9.44 9.21 -39.68
C LEU A 153 -9.52 8.94 -41.19
N LEU A 154 -9.93 7.74 -41.59
CA LEU A 154 -10.12 7.39 -43.01
C LEU A 154 -11.23 8.21 -43.69
N SER A 155 -12.25 8.63 -42.93
CA SER A 155 -13.32 9.53 -43.39
C SER A 155 -12.93 11.01 -43.40
N GLY A 156 -11.66 11.35 -43.15
CA GLY A 156 -11.19 12.73 -43.18
C GLY A 156 -11.52 13.55 -41.92
N VAL A 157 -11.88 12.87 -40.82
CA VAL A 157 -12.16 13.48 -39.51
C VAL A 157 -11.01 13.16 -38.55
N GLY A 158 -10.17 14.15 -38.26
CA GLY A 158 -8.94 13.94 -37.49
C GLY A 158 -7.97 15.10 -37.61
N SER A 159 -6.77 14.96 -37.03
CA SER A 159 -5.74 16.01 -37.10
C SER A 159 -5.43 16.38 -38.55
N LYS A 160 -5.65 17.65 -38.92
CA LYS A 160 -5.39 18.14 -40.28
C LYS A 160 -3.97 17.87 -40.75
N SER A 161 -2.98 18.00 -39.87
CA SER A 161 -1.57 17.72 -40.21
C SER A 161 -1.34 16.23 -40.49
N HIS A 162 -1.94 15.36 -39.68
CA HIS A 162 -1.86 13.91 -39.83
C HIS A 162 -2.58 13.44 -41.10
N LEU A 163 -3.83 13.85 -41.31
CA LEU A 163 -4.63 13.50 -42.50
C LEU A 163 -3.99 14.00 -43.80
N SER A 164 -3.47 15.24 -43.80
CA SER A 164 -2.77 15.80 -44.95
C SER A 164 -1.47 15.04 -45.27
N SER A 165 -0.78 14.53 -44.25
CA SER A 165 0.43 13.70 -44.45
C SER A 165 0.13 12.37 -45.15
N LEU A 166 -1.07 11.83 -44.92
CA LEU A 166 -1.59 10.60 -45.54
C LEU A 166 -2.33 10.85 -46.86
N LYS A 167 -2.36 12.11 -47.35
CA LYS A 167 -3.09 12.54 -48.56
C LYS A 167 -4.59 12.26 -48.50
N LEU A 168 -5.17 12.21 -47.30
CA LEU A 168 -6.61 12.10 -47.11
C LEU A 168 -7.26 13.49 -47.15
N PRO A 169 -8.41 13.67 -47.82
CA PRO A 169 -9.18 14.91 -47.75
C PRO A 169 -9.59 15.21 -46.30
N VAL A 170 -9.41 16.46 -45.86
CA VAL A 170 -9.81 16.87 -44.50
C VAL A 170 -11.25 17.35 -44.54
N VAL A 171 -12.14 16.55 -43.97
CA VAL A 171 -13.57 16.84 -43.78
C VAL A 171 -13.79 17.65 -42.50
N LEU A 172 -13.10 17.28 -41.40
CA LEU A 172 -13.14 17.99 -40.13
C LEU A 172 -11.79 17.88 -39.41
N ASP A 173 -11.19 19.02 -39.06
CA ASP A 173 -9.97 19.07 -38.25
C ASP A 173 -10.33 18.81 -36.78
N GLN A 174 -10.12 17.57 -36.32
CA GLN A 174 -10.34 17.17 -34.94
C GLN A 174 -9.07 16.47 -34.41
N PRO A 175 -8.14 17.21 -33.79
CA PRO A 175 -6.79 16.72 -33.51
C PRO A 175 -6.72 15.55 -32.52
N ASP A 176 -7.76 15.35 -31.69
CA ASP A 176 -7.77 14.31 -30.65
C ASP A 176 -8.29 12.94 -31.15
N VAL A 177 -8.75 12.82 -32.40
CA VAL A 177 -9.25 11.53 -32.93
C VAL A 177 -8.08 10.53 -33.03
N GLY A 178 -8.15 9.47 -32.21
CA GLY A 178 -7.11 8.43 -32.15
C GLY A 178 -5.99 8.72 -31.16
N GLU A 179 -5.90 9.94 -30.65
CA GLU A 179 -4.94 10.34 -29.61
C GLU A 179 -5.42 9.87 -28.22
N PHE A 180 -4.47 9.63 -27.32
CA PHE A 180 -4.72 9.12 -25.96
C PHE A 180 -5.42 7.76 -25.88
N MET A 181 -5.57 7.05 -27.00
CA MET A 181 -6.11 5.70 -27.02
C MET A 181 -5.13 4.74 -26.32
N SER A 182 -5.65 3.91 -25.43
CA SER A 182 -4.92 2.78 -24.85
C SER A 182 -5.84 1.58 -24.91
N ASP A 183 -5.69 0.74 -25.95
CA ASP A 183 -6.27 -0.60 -25.90
C ASP A 183 -5.35 -1.49 -25.06
N ASN A 184 -5.95 -2.37 -24.28
CA ASN A 184 -5.24 -3.25 -23.35
C ASN A 184 -4.85 -4.50 -24.17
N PRO A 185 -3.64 -4.62 -24.73
CA PRO A 185 -3.26 -5.91 -25.30
C PRO A 185 -3.35 -6.90 -24.14
N ARG A 186 -4.21 -7.92 -24.27
CA ARG A 186 -4.18 -9.06 -23.36
C ARG A 186 -2.78 -9.64 -23.43
N PHE A 187 -1.92 -9.26 -22.49
CA PHE A 187 -0.72 -10.01 -22.21
C PHE A 187 -1.19 -11.24 -21.43
N THR A 188 -1.27 -12.38 -22.10
CA THR A 188 -1.58 -13.66 -21.45
C THR A 188 -0.35 -14.08 -20.65
N ALA A 189 -0.19 -13.55 -19.43
CA ALA A 189 0.50 -14.28 -18.38
C ALA A 189 -0.48 -15.36 -17.91
N ALA A 190 -0.28 -16.60 -18.33
CA ALA A 190 -1.01 -17.74 -17.79
C ALA A 190 -0.57 -17.98 -16.34
N ILE A 191 -1.12 -17.20 -15.41
CA ILE A 191 -1.10 -17.54 -13.99
C ILE A 191 -2.26 -18.50 -13.79
N VAL A 192 -1.94 -19.78 -13.65
CA VAL A 192 -2.91 -20.79 -13.21
C VAL A 192 -3.27 -20.45 -11.76
N LEU A 193 -4.35 -19.69 -11.59
CA LEU A 193 -4.94 -19.47 -10.28
C LEU A 193 -5.53 -20.80 -9.78
N PRO A 194 -5.15 -21.30 -8.59
CA PRO A 194 -5.63 -22.59 -8.09
C PRO A 194 -7.08 -22.55 -7.56
N PHE A 195 -7.79 -21.44 -7.72
CA PHE A 195 -9.14 -21.22 -7.18
C PHE A 195 -10.09 -20.50 -8.16
N PRO A 196 -11.41 -20.74 -8.08
CA PRO A 196 -12.42 -20.03 -8.85
C PRO A 196 -12.68 -18.62 -8.27
N LEU A 197 -12.83 -17.63 -9.15
CA LEU A 197 -13.24 -16.27 -8.78
C LEU A 197 -14.75 -16.21 -8.51
N SER A 198 -15.16 -15.53 -7.45
CA SER A 198 -16.57 -15.18 -7.19
C SER A 198 -16.91 -13.90 -7.97
N TYR A 199 -17.89 -13.95 -8.87
CA TYR A 199 -18.29 -12.82 -9.71
C TYR A 199 -18.98 -11.70 -8.90
N PHE A 200 -18.73 -10.44 -9.27
CA PHE A 200 -19.43 -9.25 -8.76
C PHE A 200 -20.43 -8.70 -9.79
N ILE A 201 -21.61 -8.28 -9.31
CA ILE A 201 -22.54 -7.37 -9.99
C ILE A 201 -22.51 -6.05 -9.20
N LEU A 202 -22.15 -4.95 -9.85
CA LEU A 202 -22.22 -3.58 -9.30
C LEU A 202 -23.56 -2.96 -9.69
N PHE A 203 -24.38 -2.59 -8.71
CA PHE A 203 -25.56 -1.74 -8.91
C PHE A 203 -25.32 -0.35 -8.31
N THR A 204 -25.52 0.70 -9.09
CA THR A 204 -25.69 2.08 -8.61
C THR A 204 -27.19 2.42 -8.62
N VAL A 205 -27.74 2.78 -7.46
CA VAL A 205 -29.14 3.24 -7.31
C VAL A 205 -29.14 4.70 -6.82
N PRO A 206 -29.87 5.63 -7.46
CA PRO A 206 -30.04 6.99 -6.94
C PRO A 206 -31.10 7.01 -5.83
N VAL A 207 -30.74 7.47 -4.62
CA VAL A 207 -31.69 7.63 -3.50
C VAL A 207 -32.28 9.05 -3.53
N LYS A 208 -33.61 9.11 -3.60
CA LYS A 208 -34.41 10.34 -3.46
C LYS A 208 -34.91 10.43 -2.02
N LEU A 209 -34.41 11.38 -1.25
CA LEU A 209 -34.84 11.61 0.14
C LEU A 209 -36.27 12.19 0.17
N ARG A 210 -37.14 11.61 1.01
CA ARG A 210 -38.40 12.23 1.46
C ARG A 210 -38.32 12.56 2.96
N PRO A 211 -39.05 13.59 3.45
CA PRO A 211 -38.95 14.02 4.84
C PRO A 211 -39.72 13.11 5.81
N ARG A 212 -39.19 13.06 7.03
CA ARG A 212 -39.66 12.41 8.27
C ARG A 212 -41.18 12.39 8.46
N GLU A 213 -41.70 11.21 8.78
CA GLU A 213 -42.91 11.05 9.60
C GLU A 213 -42.53 10.90 11.08
N THR A 214 -43.39 11.45 11.92
CA THR A 214 -43.32 11.55 13.38
C THR A 214 -43.38 10.19 14.07
N PHE A 215 -42.48 9.95 15.03
CA PHE A 215 -42.49 8.78 15.90
C PHE A 215 -43.32 9.06 17.16
N ASP A 216 -44.49 8.43 17.27
CA ASP A 216 -45.25 8.34 18.52
C ASP A 216 -45.17 6.91 19.08
N GLN A 217 -45.00 6.84 20.41
CA GLN A 217 -45.06 5.67 21.31
C GLN A 217 -43.82 4.77 21.44
N GLY A 218 -43.02 5.03 22.48
CA GLY A 218 -42.47 4.05 23.43
C GLY A 218 -41.36 3.08 22.99
N GLY A 219 -41.01 2.98 21.71
CA GLY A 219 -40.00 2.04 21.21
C GLY A 219 -38.62 2.67 20.99
N ILE A 220 -37.56 2.02 21.48
CA ILE A 220 -36.17 2.32 21.08
C ILE A 220 -35.97 1.78 19.66
N ALA A 221 -35.65 2.65 18.70
CA ALA A 221 -35.34 2.26 17.32
C ALA A 221 -33.82 2.21 17.11
N VAL A 222 -33.36 1.21 16.35
CA VAL A 222 -31.96 1.05 15.91
C VAL A 222 -31.85 1.14 14.40
N ILE A 223 -30.81 1.80 13.89
CA ILE A 223 -30.39 1.71 12.49
C ILE A 223 -29.09 0.92 12.44
N LEU A 224 -29.14 -0.35 12.03
CA LEU A 224 -27.97 -1.16 11.67
C LEU A 224 -27.52 -0.82 10.26
N THR A 225 -26.24 -0.97 9.91
CA THR A 225 -25.80 -0.91 8.50
C THR A 225 -25.20 -2.24 8.00
N ARG A 226 -25.72 -2.77 6.88
CA ARG A 226 -25.23 -3.89 6.03
C ARG A 226 -25.40 -5.33 6.56
N LEU A 227 -26.53 -5.97 6.28
CA LEU A 227 -26.80 -7.38 6.58
C LEU A 227 -27.49 -8.10 5.40
N LYS A 228 -26.85 -9.15 4.86
CA LYS A 228 -27.39 -10.00 3.78
C LYS A 228 -28.33 -11.11 4.29
N ASP A 229 -28.13 -11.59 5.52
CA ASP A 229 -28.98 -12.62 6.15
C ASP A 229 -29.63 -12.05 7.42
N ARG A 230 -30.90 -11.66 7.31
CA ARG A 230 -31.58 -10.75 8.26
C ARG A 230 -32.32 -11.44 9.41
N GLN A 231 -32.42 -12.76 9.41
CA GLN A 231 -33.11 -13.54 10.44
C GLN A 231 -32.05 -14.31 11.23
N ASN A 232 -32.18 -14.38 12.57
CA ASN A 232 -31.27 -15.09 13.50
C ASN A 232 -30.06 -14.30 14.05
N VAL A 233 -30.17 -13.00 14.27
CA VAL A 233 -29.21 -12.24 15.10
C VAL A 233 -29.93 -11.69 16.32
N SER A 234 -29.34 -11.86 17.50
CA SER A 234 -29.89 -11.36 18.76
C SER A 234 -29.00 -10.32 19.44
N PHE A 235 -29.66 -9.47 20.22
CA PHE A 235 -29.05 -8.36 20.92
C PHE A 235 -29.56 -8.32 22.36
N GLN A 236 -28.64 -8.08 23.30
CA GLN A 236 -28.96 -7.87 24.72
C GLN A 236 -28.21 -6.65 25.23
N LEU A 237 -28.94 -5.64 25.68
CA LEU A 237 -28.35 -4.46 26.30
C LEU A 237 -27.90 -4.76 27.74
N ILE A 238 -26.81 -4.12 28.16
CA ILE A 238 -26.21 -4.26 29.49
C ILE A 238 -26.23 -2.88 30.16
N SER A 239 -26.76 -2.82 31.37
CA SER A 239 -26.81 -1.60 32.18
C SER A 239 -25.41 -1.16 32.64
N CYS A 240 -25.13 0.15 32.59
CA CYS A 240 -24.00 0.76 33.26
C CYS A 240 -24.33 1.38 34.63
N MET A 241 -25.58 1.30 35.07
CA MET A 241 -26.03 1.88 36.34
C MET A 241 -26.36 0.81 37.38
N ASN A 242 -27.13 -0.21 36.99
CA ASN A 242 -27.70 -1.17 37.93
C ASN A 242 -27.05 -2.55 37.75
N GLY A 243 -26.48 -3.07 38.83
CA GLY A 243 -25.87 -4.39 38.88
C GLY A 243 -26.87 -5.49 39.23
N ASP A 244 -26.55 -6.73 38.86
CA ASP A 244 -27.30 -7.92 39.21
C ASP A 244 -26.61 -8.68 40.37
N PRO A 245 -27.24 -8.81 41.54
CA PRO A 245 -26.67 -9.55 42.67
C PRO A 245 -26.32 -11.01 42.33
N SER A 246 -27.02 -11.63 41.37
CA SER A 246 -26.82 -13.03 40.99
C SER A 246 -25.53 -13.28 40.20
N ASN A 247 -24.94 -12.25 39.59
CA ASN A 247 -23.73 -12.37 38.77
C ASN A 247 -22.51 -11.61 39.35
N GLY A 248 -22.53 -11.32 40.65
CA GLY A 248 -21.47 -10.57 41.32
C GLY A 248 -21.55 -9.06 41.12
N MET A 249 -22.76 -8.52 40.97
CA MET A 249 -23.05 -7.09 40.75
C MET A 249 -22.55 -6.54 39.40
N GLN A 250 -22.40 -7.40 38.39
CA GLN A 250 -22.16 -6.95 37.01
C GLN A 250 -23.44 -6.35 36.43
N GLY A 251 -23.31 -5.51 35.41
CA GLY A 251 -24.43 -4.80 34.78
C GLY A 251 -25.58 -5.75 34.43
N LYS A 252 -26.80 -5.39 34.84
CA LYS A 252 -28.00 -6.16 34.52
C LYS A 252 -28.09 -6.33 33.01
N VAL A 253 -28.25 -7.58 32.57
CA VAL A 253 -28.41 -7.95 31.16
C VAL A 253 -29.90 -7.97 30.85
N GLY A 254 -30.32 -7.20 29.84
CA GLY A 254 -31.70 -7.16 29.39
C GLY A 254 -32.14 -8.45 28.68
N LYS A 255 -33.43 -8.48 28.33
CA LYS A 255 -34.00 -9.56 27.52
C LYS A 255 -33.31 -9.64 26.15
N GLU A 256 -33.22 -10.86 25.64
CA GLU A 256 -32.75 -11.11 24.28
C GLU A 256 -33.80 -10.64 23.26
N HIS A 257 -33.37 -9.79 22.32
CA HIS A 257 -34.20 -9.27 21.25
C HIS A 257 -33.65 -9.72 19.90
N LEU A 258 -34.49 -10.34 19.09
CA LEU A 258 -34.14 -10.73 17.73
C LEU A 258 -34.32 -9.53 16.79
N MET A 259 -33.45 -9.47 15.79
CA MET A 259 -33.51 -8.43 14.78
C MET A 259 -34.77 -8.55 13.90
N GLU A 260 -35.43 -7.41 13.64
CA GLU A 260 -36.55 -7.32 12.70
C GLU A 260 -36.06 -6.78 11.34
N ILE A 261 -36.72 -7.22 10.25
CA ILE A 261 -36.34 -6.83 8.88
C ILE A 261 -36.76 -5.37 8.61
N GLY A 262 -35.78 -4.47 8.47
CA GLY A 262 -35.99 -3.09 7.98
C GLY A 262 -36.09 -3.00 6.45
N GLY A 263 -36.87 -2.05 5.93
CA GLY A 263 -37.26 -1.95 4.52
C GLY A 263 -36.19 -1.47 3.52
N VAL A 264 -34.98 -1.11 3.96
CA VAL A 264 -33.90 -0.58 3.09
C VAL A 264 -32.75 -1.60 2.97
N GLU A 265 -32.12 -1.69 1.80
CA GLU A 265 -30.88 -2.47 1.64
C GLU A 265 -29.80 -1.93 2.58
N ASN A 266 -29.15 -2.83 3.31
CA ASN A 266 -28.14 -2.49 4.30
C ASN A 266 -28.63 -1.70 5.51
N GLU A 267 -29.91 -1.70 5.88
CA GLU A 267 -30.30 -1.22 7.22
C GLU A 267 -31.27 -2.15 7.96
N GLY A 268 -31.18 -2.16 9.29
CA GLY A 268 -31.96 -3.06 10.14
C GLY A 268 -32.52 -2.37 11.37
N LEU A 269 -33.76 -2.72 11.73
CA LEU A 269 -34.49 -2.14 12.86
C LEU A 269 -34.63 -3.19 13.97
N ILE A 270 -34.38 -2.77 15.21
CA ILE A 270 -34.59 -3.59 16.40
C ILE A 270 -35.30 -2.73 17.43
N ARG A 271 -36.27 -3.33 18.11
CA ARG A 271 -36.99 -2.72 19.23
C ARG A 271 -36.59 -3.45 20.51
N PHE A 272 -36.19 -2.68 21.52
CA PHE A 272 -35.87 -3.21 22.84
C PHE A 272 -37.00 -2.86 23.81
N ASP A 273 -37.54 -3.87 24.48
CA ASP A 273 -38.29 -3.71 25.71
C ASP A 273 -37.29 -3.44 26.84
N TRP A 274 -36.99 -2.16 27.07
CA TRP A 274 -36.02 -1.70 28.06
C TRP A 274 -36.73 -1.03 29.22
N ASP A 275 -36.72 -1.68 30.37
CA ASP A 275 -37.30 -1.17 31.62
C ASP A 275 -36.39 -0.07 32.20
N GLU A 276 -36.95 1.10 32.51
CA GLU A 276 -36.23 2.21 33.13
C GLU A 276 -35.57 1.79 34.46
N GLU A 277 -36.13 0.80 35.17
CA GLU A 277 -35.54 0.25 36.39
C GLU A 277 -34.22 -0.52 36.14
N ILE A 278 -33.94 -0.92 34.90
CA ILE A 278 -32.65 -1.50 34.49
C ILE A 278 -31.59 -0.40 34.36
N GLY A 279 -31.98 0.86 34.16
CA GLY A 279 -31.09 2.03 34.08
C GLY A 279 -30.48 2.23 32.70
N TYR A 280 -29.40 3.01 32.62
CA TYR A 280 -28.82 3.43 31.34
C TYR A 280 -28.00 2.31 30.66
N PRO A 281 -28.18 2.03 29.35
CA PRO A 281 -27.36 1.06 28.61
C PRO A 281 -25.92 1.55 28.42
N GLY A 282 -24.92 0.71 28.74
CA GLY A 282 -23.51 1.03 28.52
C GLY A 282 -22.70 -0.02 27.78
N ALA A 283 -23.26 -1.22 27.59
CA ALA A 283 -22.69 -2.26 26.74
C ALA A 283 -23.81 -3.09 26.10
N MET A 284 -23.46 -3.96 25.18
CA MET A 284 -24.39 -4.81 24.46
C MET A 284 -23.73 -6.12 24.03
N LEU A 285 -24.46 -7.22 24.18
CA LEU A 285 -24.11 -8.51 23.59
C LEU A 285 -24.78 -8.66 22.24
N VAL A 286 -24.03 -9.19 21.28
CA VAL A 286 -24.51 -9.54 19.94
C VAL A 286 -24.21 -11.02 19.70
N THR A 287 -25.24 -11.77 19.33
CA THR A 287 -25.15 -13.20 19.04
C THR A 287 -25.65 -13.48 17.63
N ASN A 288 -24.84 -14.14 16.81
CA ASN A 288 -25.22 -14.56 15.48
C ASN A 288 -25.61 -16.05 15.49
N TYR A 289 -26.90 -16.35 15.41
CA TYR A 289 -27.43 -17.71 15.37
C TYR A 289 -27.44 -18.32 13.97
N ASN A 290 -26.99 -17.60 12.93
CA ASN A 290 -26.80 -18.21 11.62
C ASN A 290 -25.75 -19.32 11.69
N HIS A 291 -25.97 -20.42 10.98
CA HIS A 291 -25.11 -21.61 11.07
C HIS A 291 -23.81 -21.49 10.29
N SER A 292 -23.76 -20.67 9.24
CA SER A 292 -22.62 -20.60 8.31
C SER A 292 -22.19 -19.19 7.93
N SER A 293 -23.10 -18.20 7.95
CA SER A 293 -22.77 -16.84 7.53
C SER A 293 -22.31 -15.95 8.68
N LYS A 294 -21.15 -15.31 8.48
CA LYS A 294 -20.68 -14.17 9.29
C LYS A 294 -21.11 -12.86 8.64
N PHE A 295 -21.11 -11.77 9.40
CA PHE A 295 -21.33 -10.42 8.88
C PHE A 295 -20.43 -9.40 9.57
N PHE A 296 -20.25 -8.23 8.95
CA PHE A 296 -19.49 -7.13 9.54
C PHE A 296 -20.45 -6.12 10.17
N LEU A 297 -20.39 -5.96 11.49
CA LEU A 297 -21.19 -4.98 12.23
C LEU A 297 -20.42 -3.66 12.32
N LYS A 298 -20.90 -2.64 11.61
CA LYS A 298 -20.25 -1.31 11.63
C LYS A 298 -20.52 -0.56 12.94
N SER A 299 -21.79 -0.34 13.26
CA SER A 299 -22.19 0.44 14.43
C SER A 299 -23.64 0.16 14.81
N ILE A 300 -24.03 0.56 16.03
CA ILE A 300 -25.40 0.49 16.53
C ILE A 300 -25.74 1.83 17.18
N THR A 301 -26.84 2.46 16.76
CA THR A 301 -27.34 3.68 17.40
C THR A 301 -28.70 3.40 18.02
N LEU A 302 -28.86 3.64 19.32
CA LEU A 302 -30.15 3.54 20.02
C LEU A 302 -30.75 4.93 20.17
N HIS A 303 -32.01 5.08 19.77
CA HIS A 303 -32.79 6.28 20.07
C HIS A 303 -33.60 6.06 21.35
N ILE A 304 -33.17 6.65 22.47
CA ILE A 304 -33.87 6.50 23.74
C ILE A 304 -34.67 7.79 24.03
N PRO A 305 -36.00 7.69 24.21
CA PRO A 305 -36.81 8.82 24.64
C PRO A 305 -36.21 9.46 25.90
N TYR A 306 -36.12 10.79 25.95
CA TYR A 306 -35.59 11.59 27.08
C TYR A 306 -34.09 11.48 27.38
N TRP A 307 -33.42 10.38 27.02
CA TRP A 307 -31.98 10.17 27.22
C TRP A 307 -31.11 10.46 25.99
N GLY A 308 -31.73 10.70 24.84
CA GLY A 308 -31.04 11.02 23.59
C GLY A 308 -30.51 9.78 22.86
N ASN A 309 -29.55 10.01 21.97
CA ASN A 309 -29.00 8.94 21.14
C ASN A 309 -27.78 8.32 21.81
N ILE A 310 -27.77 7.00 21.92
CA ILE A 310 -26.63 6.19 22.34
C ILE A 310 -25.96 5.59 21.10
N HIS A 311 -24.63 5.59 21.05
CA HIS A 311 -23.89 5.02 19.92
C HIS A 311 -22.85 3.98 20.37
N PHE A 312 -22.84 2.84 19.69
CA PHE A 312 -21.85 1.77 19.83
C PHE A 312 -21.07 1.70 18.52
N ASN A 313 -19.79 2.04 18.57
CA ASN A 313 -18.87 1.84 17.46
C ASN A 313 -18.35 0.39 17.53
N CYS A 314 -18.77 -0.45 16.57
CA CYS A 314 -18.51 -1.89 16.60
C CYS A 314 -17.34 -2.28 15.70
N ASN A 315 -17.39 -1.88 14.42
CA ASN A 315 -16.42 -2.19 13.35
C ASN A 315 -15.78 -3.58 13.47
N SER A 316 -16.61 -4.62 13.54
CA SER A 316 -16.14 -5.97 13.84
C SER A 316 -16.91 -7.06 13.11
N TRP A 317 -16.22 -8.15 12.76
CA TRP A 317 -16.84 -9.36 12.22
C TRP A 317 -17.57 -10.15 13.31
N ILE A 318 -18.86 -10.41 13.10
CA ILE A 318 -19.70 -11.23 13.98
C ILE A 318 -19.79 -12.64 13.40
N GLN A 319 -19.17 -13.58 14.12
CA GLN A 319 -19.06 -14.97 13.73
C GLN A 319 -20.28 -15.78 14.21
N PRO A 320 -20.65 -16.88 13.53
CA PRO A 320 -21.66 -17.81 14.02
C PRO A 320 -21.43 -18.25 15.46
N LYS A 321 -22.51 -18.42 16.23
CA LYS A 321 -22.51 -18.78 17.66
C LYS A 321 -21.70 -20.04 17.98
N ASN A 322 -21.63 -20.97 17.02
CA ASN A 322 -20.84 -22.20 17.13
C ASN A 322 -19.33 -21.95 17.23
N TYR A 323 -18.85 -20.81 16.74
CA TYR A 323 -17.45 -20.39 16.84
C TYR A 323 -17.24 -19.39 17.98
N VAL A 324 -18.13 -18.39 18.10
CA VAL A 324 -18.04 -17.33 19.10
C VAL A 324 -19.42 -17.16 19.75
N HIS A 325 -19.54 -17.49 21.04
CA HIS A 325 -20.83 -17.56 21.72
C HIS A 325 -21.62 -16.24 21.69
N HIS A 326 -20.96 -15.12 22.00
CA HIS A 326 -21.46 -13.75 21.80
C HIS A 326 -20.27 -12.78 21.73
N ARG A 327 -20.46 -11.61 21.10
CA ARG A 327 -19.52 -10.48 21.13
C ARG A 327 -20.10 -9.36 21.98
N ILE A 328 -19.24 -8.70 22.76
CA ILE A 328 -19.63 -7.53 23.55
C ILE A 328 -19.16 -6.25 22.86
N PHE A 329 -20.00 -5.23 22.86
CA PHE A 329 -19.67 -3.89 22.40
C PHE A 329 -20.02 -2.88 23.49
N PHE A 330 -19.18 -1.86 23.64
CA PHE A 330 -19.35 -0.83 24.66
C PHE A 330 -19.82 0.49 24.05
N LEU A 331 -20.46 1.31 24.87
CA LEU A 331 -20.77 2.70 24.54
C LEU A 331 -19.51 3.42 24.05
N ASN A 332 -19.67 4.32 23.09
CA ASN A 332 -18.55 5.08 22.51
C ASN A 332 -17.84 6.05 23.47
N LYS A 333 -18.35 6.29 24.69
CA LYS A 333 -17.70 7.11 25.73
C LYS A 333 -16.34 6.54 26.17
N ALA A 334 -15.36 7.40 26.41
CA ALA A 334 -14.06 6.97 26.92
C ALA A 334 -14.04 6.93 28.46
N TYR A 335 -13.33 5.95 29.01
CA TYR A 335 -13.12 5.80 30.45
C TYR A 335 -11.70 5.32 30.74
N LEU A 336 -11.04 5.95 31.72
CA LEU A 336 -9.91 5.33 32.41
C LEU A 336 -10.39 4.12 33.23
N PRO A 337 -9.50 3.19 33.61
CA PRO A 337 -9.90 2.00 34.36
C PRO A 337 -10.66 2.32 35.66
N ASP A 338 -10.20 3.31 36.41
CA ASP A 338 -10.79 3.77 37.68
C ASP A 338 -12.11 4.54 37.51
N GLN A 339 -12.31 5.18 36.35
CA GLN A 339 -13.53 5.89 35.97
C GLN A 339 -14.60 4.97 35.35
N THR A 340 -14.26 3.72 35.05
CA THR A 340 -15.19 2.78 34.44
C THR A 340 -16.34 2.49 35.42
N PRO A 341 -17.62 2.60 35.01
CA PRO A 341 -18.74 2.26 35.87
C PRO A 341 -18.56 0.88 36.51
N ARG A 342 -18.71 0.79 37.84
CA ARG A 342 -18.37 -0.42 38.62
C ARG A 342 -18.98 -1.70 38.04
N VAL A 343 -20.21 -1.61 37.56
CA VAL A 343 -20.97 -2.73 36.99
C VAL A 343 -20.43 -3.20 35.62
N LEU A 344 -19.61 -2.37 34.94
CA LEU A 344 -18.96 -2.68 33.65
C LEU A 344 -17.50 -3.12 33.79
N GLN A 345 -16.87 -2.95 34.96
CA GLN A 345 -15.45 -3.26 35.15
C GLN A 345 -15.11 -4.72 34.83
N LYS A 346 -15.98 -5.66 35.23
CA LYS A 346 -15.75 -7.08 34.94
C LYS A 346 -15.84 -7.38 33.43
N TYR A 347 -16.81 -6.79 32.73
CA TYR A 347 -16.91 -6.91 31.28
C TYR A 347 -15.69 -6.34 30.55
N ARG A 348 -15.16 -5.20 31.02
CA ARG A 348 -13.94 -4.58 30.51
C ARG A 348 -12.73 -5.52 30.65
N GLU A 349 -12.56 -6.11 31.83
CA GLU A 349 -11.48 -7.06 32.10
C GLU A 349 -11.63 -8.36 31.29
N ASP A 350 -12.83 -8.93 31.25
CA ASP A 350 -13.10 -10.19 30.55
C ASP A 350 -12.86 -10.07 29.04
N GLU A 351 -13.17 -8.92 28.45
CA GLU A 351 -12.85 -8.68 27.04
C GLU A 351 -11.33 -8.64 26.80
N LEU A 352 -10.56 -7.98 27.66
CA LEU A 352 -9.10 -7.99 27.56
C LEU A 352 -8.51 -9.39 27.75
N VAL A 353 -9.07 -10.20 28.66
CA VAL A 353 -8.67 -11.62 28.82
C VAL A 353 -8.93 -12.40 27.53
N LYS A 354 -10.08 -12.22 26.87
CA LYS A 354 -10.37 -12.85 25.58
C LYS A 354 -9.40 -12.42 24.49
N MET A 355 -9.10 -11.12 24.40
CA MET A 355 -8.16 -10.57 23.41
C MET A 355 -6.73 -11.11 23.58
N ARG A 356 -6.31 -11.39 24.82
CA ARG A 356 -4.99 -12.00 25.10
C ARG A 356 -4.93 -13.50 24.75
N GLY A 357 -6.05 -14.20 24.87
CA GLY A 357 -6.15 -15.64 24.69
C GLY A 357 -5.36 -16.45 25.73
N ASP A 358 -5.24 -17.75 25.49
CA ASP A 358 -4.64 -18.73 26.42
C ASP A 358 -3.18 -19.11 26.08
N GLY A 359 -2.61 -18.53 25.01
CA GLY A 359 -1.27 -18.83 24.50
C GLY A 359 -1.09 -20.22 23.86
N LYS A 360 -2.15 -21.04 23.68
CA LYS A 360 -2.04 -22.43 23.22
C LYS A 360 -2.77 -22.68 21.90
N GLN A 361 -2.25 -23.60 21.07
CA GLN A 361 -2.84 -24.04 19.79
C GLN A 361 -2.66 -23.09 18.58
N LYS A 362 -2.94 -23.65 17.38
CA LYS A 362 -3.05 -22.93 16.10
C LYS A 362 -4.21 -21.94 16.16
N ARG A 363 -3.94 -20.69 15.82
CA ARG A 363 -4.96 -19.65 15.76
C ARG A 363 -5.96 -19.93 14.64
N GLN A 364 -7.24 -19.67 14.93
CA GLN A 364 -8.34 -19.90 14.01
C GLN A 364 -8.78 -18.60 13.34
N SER A 365 -9.27 -18.69 12.11
CA SER A 365 -9.59 -17.53 11.27
C SER A 365 -10.64 -16.57 11.86
N TRP A 366 -11.46 -17.05 12.79
CA TRP A 366 -12.52 -16.30 13.47
C TRP A 366 -12.11 -15.69 14.81
N GLU A 367 -10.91 -16.00 15.32
CA GLU A 367 -10.43 -15.51 16.61
C GLU A 367 -9.89 -14.08 16.54
N ASN A 368 -10.16 -13.29 17.58
CA ASN A 368 -9.53 -11.98 17.83
C ASN A 368 -8.50 -12.09 18.97
N ILE A 369 -7.52 -12.99 18.80
CA ILE A 369 -6.48 -13.22 19.81
C ILE A 369 -5.18 -12.59 19.34
N TYR A 370 -4.70 -11.63 20.09
CA TYR A 370 -3.45 -10.90 19.86
C TYR A 370 -2.37 -11.49 20.75
N ASP A 371 -1.25 -11.94 20.17
CA ASP A 371 -0.12 -12.48 20.92
C ASP A 371 1.17 -12.36 20.09
N TYR A 372 2.32 -12.57 20.71
CA TYR A 372 3.64 -12.34 20.11
C TYR A 372 4.32 -13.63 19.71
N ASP A 373 5.09 -13.59 18.63
CA ASP A 373 6.06 -14.61 18.28
C ASP A 373 7.23 -13.97 17.50
N VAL A 374 8.32 -14.71 17.34
CA VAL A 374 9.52 -14.29 16.61
C VAL A 374 9.33 -14.52 15.10
N TYR A 375 10.20 -13.96 14.25
CA TYR A 375 10.20 -14.24 12.82
C TYR A 375 10.90 -15.58 12.54
N ASN A 376 10.21 -16.67 12.88
CA ASN A 376 10.57 -18.06 12.60
C ASN A 376 9.71 -18.67 11.47
N ASP A 377 8.95 -17.84 10.76
CA ASP A 377 8.00 -18.21 9.71
C ASP A 377 8.41 -17.71 8.31
N ILE A 378 9.59 -17.12 8.18
CA ILE A 378 10.13 -16.60 6.91
C ILE A 378 11.08 -17.59 6.20
N SER A 379 11.28 -18.78 6.75
CA SER A 379 12.12 -19.84 6.18
C SER A 379 11.28 -21.09 5.89
N ASP A 380 11.66 -21.85 4.87
CA ASP A 380 11.07 -23.18 4.60
C ASP A 380 12.10 -24.30 4.77
N PRO A 381 12.37 -24.72 6.02
CA PRO A 381 13.23 -25.86 6.28
C PRO A 381 12.66 -27.19 5.77
N ASP A 382 11.35 -27.31 5.55
CA ASP A 382 10.71 -28.54 5.09
C ASP A 382 10.97 -28.79 3.59
N SER A 383 11.19 -27.73 2.80
CA SER A 383 11.62 -27.83 1.41
C SER A 383 12.93 -28.60 1.21
N ASN A 384 13.21 -29.00 -0.03
CA ASN A 384 14.52 -29.55 -0.41
C ASN A 384 15.61 -28.47 -0.56
N SER A 385 15.34 -27.22 -0.15
CA SER A 385 16.32 -26.14 -0.24
C SER A 385 17.36 -26.26 0.90
N THR A 386 18.62 -26.00 0.58
CA THR A 386 19.74 -26.14 1.53
C THR A 386 20.07 -24.86 2.30
N ASN A 387 19.23 -23.81 2.20
CA ASN A 387 19.48 -22.51 2.83
C ASN A 387 18.29 -22.10 3.71
N ASN A 388 18.32 -22.44 5.00
CA ASN A 388 17.42 -21.89 6.00
C ASN A 388 17.79 -20.43 6.31
N ARG A 389 16.82 -19.60 6.70
CA ARG A 389 17.06 -18.24 7.22
C ARG A 389 17.16 -18.27 8.74
N PRO A 390 17.99 -17.42 9.37
CA PRO A 390 18.02 -17.33 10.83
C PRO A 390 16.65 -16.88 11.38
N ILE A 391 16.33 -17.34 12.58
CA ILE A 391 15.19 -16.82 13.34
C ILE A 391 15.53 -15.42 13.85
N LEU A 392 14.66 -14.45 13.58
CA LEU A 392 14.86 -13.07 14.03
C LEU A 392 13.96 -12.77 15.23
N GLY A 393 14.59 -12.32 16.31
CA GLY A 393 13.96 -12.07 17.60
C GLY A 393 14.18 -13.21 18.59
N GLY A 394 14.23 -12.87 19.89
CA GLY A 394 14.32 -13.85 20.98
C GLY A 394 15.76 -14.23 21.36
N SER A 395 16.76 -13.55 20.81
CA SER A 395 18.16 -13.74 21.18
C SER A 395 18.96 -12.44 21.08
N ARG A 396 20.09 -12.37 21.82
CA ARG A 396 21.03 -11.23 21.74
C ARG A 396 21.77 -11.18 20.41
N GLU A 397 22.00 -12.34 19.79
CA GLU A 397 22.70 -12.43 18.50
C GLU A 397 21.80 -11.95 17.37
N TYR A 398 20.52 -12.33 17.41
CA TYR A 398 19.52 -11.98 16.41
C TYR A 398 18.35 -11.18 17.02
N PRO A 399 18.57 -9.95 17.53
CA PRO A 399 17.50 -9.14 18.11
C PRO A 399 16.55 -8.63 17.01
N TYR A 400 15.24 -8.65 17.27
CA TYR A 400 14.25 -8.12 16.33
C TYR A 400 12.90 -7.82 17.03
N PRO A 401 12.07 -6.88 16.52
CA PRO A 401 10.69 -6.73 16.98
C PRO A 401 9.92 -8.05 16.88
N ARG A 402 8.94 -8.27 17.76
CA ARG A 402 8.01 -9.41 17.66
C ARG A 402 6.92 -9.13 16.61
N ARG A 403 6.36 -10.20 16.06
CA ARG A 403 5.23 -10.19 15.13
C ARG A 403 4.00 -10.85 15.75
N GLY A 404 2.86 -10.77 15.08
CA GLY A 404 1.63 -11.47 15.48
C GLY A 404 1.78 -13.00 15.45
N ARG A 405 1.50 -13.66 16.57
CA ARG A 405 1.54 -15.12 16.71
C ARG A 405 0.46 -15.80 15.88
N THR A 406 0.84 -16.83 15.14
CA THR A 406 -0.04 -17.63 14.27
C THR A 406 -0.25 -19.05 14.79
N GLY A 407 0.77 -19.61 15.45
CA GLY A 407 0.67 -20.93 16.12
C GLY A 407 0.50 -22.11 15.16
N ARG A 408 0.87 -21.97 13.87
CA ARG A 408 0.88 -23.09 12.93
C ARG A 408 1.86 -24.17 13.42
N PRO A 409 1.73 -25.41 12.92
CA PRO A 409 2.64 -26.49 13.27
C PRO A 409 4.11 -26.12 13.08
N ARG A 410 4.98 -26.79 13.82
CA ARG A 410 6.43 -26.67 13.63
C ARG A 410 6.87 -27.48 12.41
N SER A 411 7.96 -27.06 11.78
CA SER A 411 8.59 -27.82 10.69
C SER A 411 8.96 -29.23 11.15
N ARG A 412 8.89 -30.18 10.21
CA ARG A 412 9.27 -31.58 10.43
C ARG A 412 10.78 -31.78 10.48
N LYS A 413 11.55 -30.91 9.83
CA LYS A 413 13.02 -30.96 9.79
C LYS A 413 13.69 -30.12 10.88
N ASP A 414 13.09 -29.02 11.31
CA ASP A 414 13.64 -28.16 12.38
C ASP A 414 12.49 -27.52 13.18
N ASP A 415 12.25 -28.04 14.39
CA ASP A 415 11.10 -27.69 15.22
C ASP A 415 11.10 -26.25 15.77
N ARG A 416 12.19 -25.52 15.57
CA ARG A 416 12.31 -24.09 15.91
C ARG A 416 11.55 -23.20 14.93
N TYR A 417 11.32 -23.68 13.70
CA TYR A 417 10.61 -22.95 12.66
C TYR A 417 9.13 -23.31 12.63
N GLU A 418 8.31 -22.31 12.34
CA GLU A 418 6.91 -22.50 12.02
C GLU A 418 6.79 -22.92 10.54
N THR A 419 5.86 -23.82 10.21
CA THR A 419 5.64 -24.23 8.82
C THR A 419 5.22 -23.04 7.96
N GLU A 420 5.60 -23.08 6.68
CA GLU A 420 5.17 -22.07 5.71
C GLU A 420 3.65 -21.89 5.76
N PRO A 421 3.17 -20.64 5.72
CA PRO A 421 1.75 -20.39 5.62
C PRO A 421 1.24 -20.73 4.23
N PHE A 422 0.12 -21.45 4.15
CA PHE A 422 -0.74 -21.33 2.97
C PHE A 422 -1.38 -19.93 2.98
N ILE A 423 -1.39 -19.23 1.84
CA ILE A 423 -1.79 -17.82 1.75
C ILE A 423 -3.22 -17.58 2.28
N GLU A 424 -4.14 -18.51 2.04
CA GLU A 424 -5.53 -18.46 2.54
C GLU A 424 -5.63 -18.62 4.08
N ASP A 425 -4.57 -19.14 4.70
CA ASP A 425 -4.50 -19.62 6.09
C ASP A 425 -3.59 -18.74 6.97
N ILE A 426 -3.13 -17.58 6.47
CA ILE A 426 -2.35 -16.64 7.25
C ILE A 426 -3.26 -15.98 8.28
N TYR A 427 -3.14 -16.44 9.52
CA TYR A 427 -3.86 -15.86 10.64
C TYR A 427 -3.42 -14.42 10.91
N VAL A 428 -4.42 -13.55 10.97
CA VAL A 428 -4.44 -12.32 11.78
C VAL A 428 -5.76 -12.30 12.54
N PRO A 429 -5.85 -11.58 13.67
CA PRO A 429 -7.12 -11.32 14.34
C PRO A 429 -8.21 -10.93 13.33
N SER A 430 -9.41 -11.50 13.47
CA SER A 430 -10.49 -11.37 12.48
C SER A 430 -10.80 -9.91 12.11
N ASP A 431 -10.69 -9.00 13.07
CA ASP A 431 -10.96 -7.57 12.87
C ASP A 431 -9.79 -6.78 12.24
N GLU A 432 -8.60 -7.38 12.15
CA GLU A 432 -7.41 -6.79 11.47
C GLU A 432 -7.35 -7.12 9.97
N ARG A 433 -8.27 -7.96 9.48
CA ARG A 433 -8.34 -8.34 8.06
C ARG A 433 -8.69 -7.12 7.20
N PHE A 434 -8.23 -7.15 5.96
CA PHE A 434 -8.67 -6.20 4.96
C PHE A 434 -10.19 -6.24 4.78
N SER A 435 -10.77 -5.09 4.44
CA SER A 435 -12.12 -5.04 3.89
C SER A 435 -12.16 -5.78 2.56
N ASP A 436 -13.35 -6.20 2.12
CA ASP A 436 -13.52 -6.84 0.81
C ASP A 436 -13.03 -5.93 -0.34
N LEU A 437 -13.19 -4.61 -0.20
CA LEU A 437 -12.68 -3.63 -1.17
C LEU A 437 -11.14 -3.62 -1.20
N LYS A 438 -10.50 -3.54 -0.04
CA LYS A 438 -9.03 -3.55 0.06
C LYS A 438 -8.44 -4.87 -0.42
N GLU A 439 -9.10 -6.00 -0.12
CA GLU A 439 -8.68 -7.32 -0.62
C GLU A 439 -8.83 -7.40 -2.15
N SER A 440 -9.91 -6.85 -2.72
CA SER A 440 -10.09 -6.76 -4.18
C SER A 440 -9.03 -5.86 -4.83
N ASP A 441 -8.77 -4.68 -4.29
CA ASP A 441 -7.71 -3.78 -4.76
C ASP A 441 -6.34 -4.50 -4.69
N PHE A 442 -6.07 -5.21 -3.59
CA PHE A 442 -4.85 -6.00 -3.41
C PHE A 442 -4.67 -7.05 -4.50
N VAL A 443 -5.70 -7.85 -4.80
CA VAL A 443 -5.64 -8.89 -5.85
C VAL A 443 -5.55 -8.25 -7.25
N PHE A 444 -6.37 -7.24 -7.52
CA PHE A 444 -6.44 -6.61 -8.84
C PHE A 444 -5.14 -5.90 -9.23
N HIS A 445 -4.51 -5.20 -8.28
CA HIS A 445 -3.26 -4.48 -8.54
C HIS A 445 -2.03 -5.38 -8.65
N GLN A 446 -2.05 -6.61 -8.10
CA GLN A 446 -1.01 -7.60 -8.42
C GLN A 446 -1.05 -8.05 -9.89
N VAL A 447 -2.23 -8.00 -10.52
CA VAL A 447 -2.42 -8.44 -11.92
C VAL A 447 -2.23 -7.28 -12.91
N LYS A 448 -2.43 -6.02 -12.47
CA LYS A 448 -2.39 -4.83 -13.32
C LYS A 448 -1.12 -3.99 -13.09
N SER A 449 -0.02 -4.35 -13.74
CA SER A 449 1.13 -3.44 -13.88
C SER A 449 1.07 -2.74 -15.24
N ALA A 450 0.81 -1.42 -15.22
CA ALA A 450 0.88 -0.59 -16.42
C ALA A 450 2.12 0.30 -16.32
N TYR A 451 3.01 0.24 -17.33
CA TYR A 451 4.12 1.18 -17.46
C TYR A 451 3.56 2.58 -17.72
N ARG A 452 3.85 3.52 -16.81
CA ARG A 452 3.63 4.94 -17.05
C ARG A 452 4.96 5.59 -17.41
N PHE A 453 4.99 6.34 -18.51
CA PHE A 453 6.18 7.06 -18.95
C PHE A 453 6.61 8.12 -17.92
N MET A 454 7.93 8.36 -17.82
CA MET A 454 8.48 9.43 -16.97
C MET A 454 7.85 10.77 -17.34
N LYS A 455 7.42 11.54 -16.33
CA LYS A 455 7.03 12.94 -16.51
C LYS A 455 8.28 13.82 -16.39
N GLY A 456 8.46 14.77 -17.30
CA GLY A 456 9.61 15.68 -17.30
C GLY A 456 10.72 15.29 -18.29
N ASP A 457 11.92 15.80 -18.06
CA ASP A 457 13.10 15.44 -18.87
C ASP A 457 13.52 13.99 -18.62
N GLN A 458 13.41 13.15 -19.66
CA GLN A 458 13.77 11.73 -19.63
C GLN A 458 15.25 11.45 -19.27
N PHE A 459 16.11 12.46 -19.31
CA PHE A 459 17.52 12.35 -18.90
C PHE A 459 17.82 13.04 -17.56
N GLY A 460 16.84 13.71 -16.93
CA GLY A 460 17.07 14.51 -15.73
C GLY A 460 17.57 13.72 -14.52
N TRP A 461 17.19 12.44 -14.42
CA TRP A 461 17.67 11.51 -13.40
C TRP A 461 19.19 11.30 -13.44
N ARG A 462 19.85 11.51 -14.59
CA ARG A 462 21.31 11.37 -14.74
C ARG A 462 22.09 12.53 -14.14
N THR A 463 21.44 13.63 -13.83
CA THR A 463 22.11 14.83 -13.30
C THR A 463 22.65 14.59 -11.90
N ASP A 464 23.68 15.35 -11.52
CA ASP A 464 24.22 15.31 -10.16
C ASP A 464 23.29 16.05 -9.18
N GLU A 465 22.58 17.05 -9.69
CA GLU A 465 21.55 17.80 -9.00
C GLU A 465 20.42 16.89 -8.55
N GLU A 466 19.82 16.08 -9.44
CA GLU A 466 18.72 15.19 -9.07
C GLU A 466 19.17 14.09 -8.12
N PHE A 467 20.32 13.47 -8.39
CA PHE A 467 20.92 12.45 -7.52
C PHE A 467 21.10 12.95 -6.08
N ALA A 468 21.57 14.19 -5.89
CA ALA A 468 21.71 14.77 -4.55
C ALA A 468 20.38 15.25 -3.97
N ARG A 469 19.46 15.77 -4.80
CA ARG A 469 18.14 16.26 -4.38
C ARG A 469 17.28 15.13 -3.81
N GLU A 470 17.34 13.94 -4.39
CA GLU A 470 16.60 12.78 -3.88
C GLU A 470 16.99 12.39 -2.44
N MET A 471 18.19 12.75 -1.98
CA MET A 471 18.58 12.55 -0.58
C MET A 471 17.81 13.45 0.40
N LEU A 472 17.15 14.50 -0.10
CA LEU A 472 16.33 15.45 0.66
C LEU A 472 14.83 15.35 0.38
N ALA A 473 14.46 14.86 -0.80
CA ALA A 473 13.09 14.91 -1.32
C ALA A 473 12.69 13.66 -2.14
N GLY A 474 13.54 12.65 -2.19
CA GLY A 474 13.32 11.40 -2.93
C GLY A 474 12.48 10.38 -2.16
N ALA A 475 12.60 9.10 -2.54
CA ALA A 475 11.94 7.99 -1.87
C ALA A 475 12.56 7.64 -0.50
N ASN A 476 13.83 8.01 -0.26
CA ASN A 476 14.53 7.77 1.01
C ASN A 476 15.19 9.05 1.56
N PRO A 477 14.41 10.08 1.91
CA PRO A 477 14.95 11.41 2.20
C PRO A 477 15.47 11.55 3.63
N MET A 478 15.66 10.50 4.42
CA MET A 478 15.93 10.60 5.87
C MET A 478 17.29 10.12 6.34
N ILE A 479 18.18 9.65 5.45
CA ILE A 479 19.44 9.05 5.92
C ILE A 479 20.69 9.91 5.73
N ILE A 480 20.60 11.02 4.99
CA ILE A 480 21.70 11.98 4.84
C ILE A 480 22.08 12.59 6.19
N ARG A 481 23.39 12.75 6.43
CA ARG A 481 23.96 13.29 7.67
C ARG A 481 24.91 14.44 7.39
N ARG A 482 25.08 15.34 8.36
CA ARG A 482 26.18 16.32 8.31
C ARG A 482 27.50 15.60 8.56
N LEU A 483 28.49 15.88 7.72
CA LEU A 483 29.84 15.36 7.90
C LEU A 483 30.58 16.18 8.96
N GLN A 484 30.93 15.54 10.07
CA GLN A 484 31.52 16.21 11.24
C GLN A 484 33.05 16.18 11.25
N GLU A 485 33.64 15.19 10.62
CA GLU A 485 35.08 14.99 10.53
C GLU A 485 35.49 14.50 9.15
N PHE A 486 36.76 14.68 8.81
CA PHE A 486 37.31 14.30 7.52
C PHE A 486 38.73 13.71 7.68
N PRO A 487 39.04 12.58 7.03
CA PRO A 487 38.17 11.78 6.16
C PRO A 487 36.99 11.14 6.93
N PRO A 488 35.90 10.75 6.25
CA PRO A 488 34.83 9.98 6.90
C PRO A 488 35.36 8.73 7.60
N THR A 489 34.88 8.48 8.81
CA THR A 489 35.29 7.35 9.65
C THR A 489 34.21 6.28 9.71
N SER A 490 34.63 5.04 9.97
CA SER A 490 33.73 3.90 10.17
C SER A 490 33.54 3.64 11.67
N LYS A 491 32.35 3.17 12.05
CA LYS A 491 32.02 2.69 13.40
C LYS A 491 32.14 1.18 13.54
N LEU A 492 32.55 0.48 12.48
CA LEU A 492 32.81 -0.96 12.54
C LEU A 492 33.96 -1.27 13.50
N ASP A 493 33.87 -2.40 14.21
CA ASP A 493 34.92 -2.84 15.12
C ASP A 493 36.24 -3.08 14.34
N PRO A 494 37.30 -2.30 14.59
CA PRO A 494 38.56 -2.43 13.85
C PRO A 494 39.25 -3.78 14.13
N ASN A 495 38.91 -4.48 15.22
CA ASN A 495 39.46 -5.82 15.47
C ASN A 495 38.83 -6.89 14.56
N VAL A 496 37.60 -6.65 14.07
CA VAL A 496 36.87 -7.57 13.18
C VAL A 496 37.05 -7.17 11.72
N TYR A 497 37.04 -5.86 11.44
CA TYR A 497 37.02 -5.32 10.08
C TYR A 497 38.29 -4.57 9.70
N GLY A 498 39.32 -4.50 10.54
CA GLY A 498 40.59 -3.82 10.22
C GLY A 498 40.43 -2.30 10.03
N ASP A 499 41.40 -1.69 9.34
CA ASP A 499 41.36 -0.27 9.01
C ASP A 499 40.28 0.03 7.94
N GLN A 500 39.24 0.72 8.38
CA GLN A 500 38.10 1.15 7.55
C GLN A 500 38.14 2.66 7.26
N THR A 501 39.30 3.32 7.43
CA THR A 501 39.48 4.74 7.14
C THR A 501 39.23 5.02 5.66
N SER A 502 38.30 5.94 5.38
CA SER A 502 37.93 6.34 4.02
C SER A 502 39.14 6.80 3.21
N LYS A 503 39.15 6.43 1.92
CA LYS A 503 40.20 6.82 0.96
C LYS A 503 39.87 8.12 0.21
N ILE A 504 38.79 8.82 0.58
CA ILE A 504 38.51 10.17 0.08
C ILE A 504 39.47 11.16 0.76
N THR A 505 40.35 11.80 -0.01
CA THR A 505 41.34 12.77 0.51
C THR A 505 40.85 14.21 0.39
N LYS A 506 41.54 15.16 1.05
CA LYS A 506 41.20 16.59 0.95
C LYS A 506 41.40 17.09 -0.48
N GLU A 507 42.42 16.61 -1.16
CA GLU A 507 42.78 16.95 -2.54
C GLU A 507 41.68 16.57 -3.54
N HIS A 508 40.95 15.47 -3.29
CA HIS A 508 39.83 15.05 -4.14
C HIS A 508 38.71 16.09 -4.21
N ILE A 509 38.44 16.79 -3.09
CA ILE A 509 37.23 17.62 -2.97
C ILE A 509 37.51 19.12 -2.94
N ILE A 510 38.73 19.55 -2.58
CA ILE A 510 39.08 20.96 -2.30
C ILE A 510 38.67 21.93 -3.42
N ASN A 511 38.81 21.53 -4.68
CA ASN A 511 38.51 22.36 -5.84
C ASN A 511 37.00 22.53 -6.13
N SER A 512 36.13 21.84 -5.37
CA SER A 512 34.68 21.85 -5.53
C SER A 512 33.91 22.41 -4.32
N LEU A 513 34.59 23.17 -3.44
CA LEU A 513 34.03 23.72 -2.19
C LEU A 513 33.75 25.23 -2.23
N ASP A 514 33.53 25.80 -3.41
CA ASP A 514 33.31 27.25 -3.60
C ASP A 514 34.39 28.13 -2.94
N GLY A 515 35.65 27.71 -3.04
CA GLY A 515 36.82 28.41 -2.47
C GLY A 515 37.06 28.21 -0.98
N LEU A 516 36.27 27.39 -0.29
CA LEU A 516 36.51 27.01 1.10
C LEU A 516 37.53 25.87 1.21
N THR A 517 38.29 25.86 2.29
CA THR A 517 39.01 24.65 2.72
C THR A 517 38.05 23.61 3.27
N VAL A 518 38.47 22.34 3.32
CA VAL A 518 37.66 21.24 3.93
C VAL A 518 37.27 21.59 5.37
N ASP A 519 38.23 22.05 6.17
CA ASP A 519 37.99 22.37 7.58
C ASP A 519 37.02 23.56 7.74
N GLN A 520 37.13 24.57 6.88
CA GLN A 520 36.16 25.68 6.82
C GLN A 520 34.77 25.21 6.39
N ALA A 521 34.67 24.27 5.44
CA ALA A 521 33.39 23.73 4.99
C ALA A 521 32.69 22.93 6.10
N ILE A 522 33.43 22.13 6.88
CA ILE A 522 32.90 21.43 8.07
C ILE A 522 32.45 22.45 9.12
N ALA A 523 33.30 23.41 9.47
CA ALA A 523 32.98 24.43 10.48
C ALA A 523 31.76 25.28 10.11
N LYS A 524 31.51 25.46 8.81
CA LYS A 524 30.34 26.18 8.28
C LYS A 524 29.12 25.27 8.00
N ASN A 525 29.15 24.00 8.42
CA ASN A 525 28.07 23.02 8.21
C ASN A 525 27.71 22.80 6.73
N LYS A 526 28.72 22.81 5.86
CA LYS A 526 28.54 22.69 4.40
C LYS A 526 28.88 21.33 3.83
N LEU A 527 29.47 20.42 4.59
CA LEU A 527 29.71 19.04 4.15
C LEU A 527 28.68 18.08 4.74
N TYR A 528 28.19 17.21 3.88
CA TYR A 528 27.20 16.17 4.18
C TYR A 528 27.68 14.83 3.61
N ILE A 529 27.10 13.75 4.11
CA ILE A 529 27.44 12.39 3.70
C ILE A 529 26.19 11.52 3.62
N LEU A 530 26.13 10.72 2.56
CA LEU A 530 25.28 9.53 2.47
C LEU A 530 26.18 8.31 2.68
N ASP A 531 26.05 7.66 3.84
CA ASP A 531 26.96 6.60 4.27
C ASP A 531 26.23 5.26 4.42
N HIS A 532 26.45 4.34 3.48
CA HIS A 532 25.96 2.97 3.55
C HIS A 532 27.04 1.99 4.00
N HIS A 533 28.27 2.46 4.20
CA HIS A 533 29.43 1.59 4.27
C HIS A 533 29.33 0.57 5.40
N ASP A 534 29.01 1.04 6.61
CA ASP A 534 29.00 0.21 7.81
C ASP A 534 27.85 -0.81 7.81
N LEU A 535 26.75 -0.52 7.12
CA LEU A 535 25.66 -1.47 6.95
C LEU A 535 26.02 -2.58 5.95
N VAL A 536 26.82 -2.27 4.92
CA VAL A 536 27.05 -3.16 3.78
C VAL A 536 28.29 -4.03 3.96
N ILE A 537 29.41 -3.50 4.48
CA ILE A 537 30.68 -4.22 4.62
C ILE A 537 30.52 -5.60 5.28
N PRO A 538 29.76 -5.78 6.40
CA PRO A 538 29.63 -7.08 7.05
C PRO A 538 29.05 -8.20 6.17
N TYR A 539 28.33 -7.84 5.10
CA TYR A 539 27.65 -8.77 4.21
C TYR A 539 28.32 -8.88 2.84
N LEU A 540 29.28 -8.02 2.53
CA LEU A 540 29.71 -7.77 1.16
C LEU A 540 30.39 -8.96 0.49
N LYS A 541 31.25 -9.73 1.20
CA LYS A 541 31.82 -10.99 0.63
C LYS A 541 30.73 -12.01 0.29
N ARG A 542 29.74 -12.15 1.17
CA ARG A 542 28.65 -13.13 1.04
C ARG A 542 27.70 -12.76 -0.10
N ILE A 543 27.38 -11.48 -0.24
CA ILE A 543 26.56 -10.96 -1.34
C ILE A 543 27.30 -11.13 -2.67
N ASN A 544 28.57 -10.71 -2.74
CA ASN A 544 29.35 -10.77 -3.98
C ASN A 544 29.70 -12.18 -4.43
N ALA A 545 29.60 -13.19 -3.55
CA ALA A 545 29.70 -14.60 -3.91
C ALA A 545 28.46 -15.15 -4.64
N THR A 546 27.35 -14.40 -4.65
CA THR A 546 26.15 -14.74 -5.45
C THR A 546 26.27 -14.22 -6.89
N SER A 547 25.19 -14.27 -7.67
CA SER A 547 25.11 -13.58 -8.98
C SER A 547 25.11 -12.05 -8.86
N ARG A 548 25.01 -11.50 -7.65
CA ARG A 548 25.09 -10.06 -7.37
C ARG A 548 26.54 -9.59 -7.27
N LYS A 549 26.79 -8.33 -7.60
CA LYS A 549 28.06 -7.63 -7.37
C LYS A 549 27.76 -6.20 -6.97
N THR A 550 28.18 -5.80 -5.79
CA THR A 550 27.99 -4.44 -5.26
C THR A 550 29.19 -4.00 -4.44
N TYR A 551 29.17 -2.75 -4.01
CA TYR A 551 30.15 -2.10 -3.14
C TYR A 551 29.46 -1.60 -1.88
N ALA A 552 30.26 -1.39 -0.84
CA ALA A 552 29.87 -0.55 0.29
C ALA A 552 30.18 0.91 -0.09
N THR A 553 29.15 1.76 -0.13
CA THR A 553 29.27 3.11 -0.69
C THR A 553 29.29 4.23 0.35
N ARG A 554 30.09 5.27 0.09
CA ARG A 554 29.99 6.59 0.74
C ARG A 554 29.94 7.68 -0.31
N THR A 555 29.04 8.65 -0.13
CA THR A 555 28.94 9.82 -1.00
C THR A 555 29.14 11.08 -0.18
N VAL A 556 30.15 11.88 -0.50
CA VAL A 556 30.37 13.19 0.14
C VAL A 556 29.69 14.28 -0.68
N LEU A 557 28.95 15.16 -0.02
CA LEU A 557 28.18 16.23 -0.66
C LEU A 557 28.54 17.59 -0.07
N PHE A 558 28.40 18.64 -0.87
CA PHE A 558 28.58 20.03 -0.48
C PHE A 558 27.29 20.83 -0.63
N LEU A 559 26.95 21.62 0.40
CA LEU A 559 25.84 22.56 0.39
C LEU A 559 26.26 23.90 -0.23
N LYS A 560 25.83 24.13 -1.46
CA LYS A 560 26.09 25.35 -2.21
C LYS A 560 25.44 26.57 -1.56
N GLN A 561 25.85 27.76 -1.97
CA GLN A 561 25.26 29.01 -1.48
C GLN A 561 23.78 29.15 -1.86
N ASP A 562 23.36 28.52 -2.95
CA ASP A 562 21.99 28.56 -3.44
C ASP A 562 21.05 27.55 -2.75
N GLY A 563 21.50 26.87 -1.70
CA GLY A 563 20.73 25.94 -0.89
C GLY A 563 20.65 24.51 -1.42
N THR A 564 21.22 24.22 -2.59
CA THR A 564 21.19 22.87 -3.19
C THR A 564 22.46 22.07 -2.87
N LEU A 565 22.34 20.73 -2.85
CA LEU A 565 23.47 19.83 -2.63
C LEU A 565 24.18 19.51 -3.95
N LYS A 566 25.50 19.39 -3.88
CA LYS A 566 26.38 18.94 -4.97
C LYS A 566 27.16 17.70 -4.53
N PRO A 567 27.08 16.57 -5.22
CA PRO A 567 27.94 15.42 -4.93
C PRO A 567 29.40 15.76 -5.31
N LEU A 568 30.35 15.37 -4.45
CA LEU A 568 31.77 15.69 -4.61
C LEU A 568 32.61 14.46 -4.93
N ALA A 569 32.29 13.33 -4.29
CA ALA A 569 33.02 12.08 -4.43
C ALA A 569 32.12 10.91 -4.03
N VAL A 570 32.31 9.77 -4.68
CA VAL A 570 31.77 8.47 -4.30
C VAL A 570 32.93 7.53 -4.01
N GLU A 571 32.94 6.94 -2.83
CA GLU A 571 33.85 5.86 -2.45
C GLU A 571 33.14 4.52 -2.64
N LEU A 572 33.76 3.62 -3.40
CA LEU A 572 33.31 2.25 -3.61
C LEU A 572 34.27 1.30 -2.90
N SER A 573 33.83 0.76 -1.77
CA SER A 573 34.66 -0.07 -0.89
C SER A 573 34.33 -1.55 -1.06
N LEU A 574 35.36 -2.40 -1.09
CA LEU A 574 35.29 -3.85 -0.96
C LEU A 574 36.09 -4.29 0.26
N PRO A 575 35.69 -5.36 0.95
CA PRO A 575 36.55 -5.95 1.97
C PRO A 575 37.82 -6.50 1.34
N HIS A 576 38.93 -6.45 2.06
CA HIS A 576 40.20 -6.96 1.54
C HIS A 576 40.07 -8.44 1.10
N PRO A 577 40.61 -8.84 -0.07
CA PRO A 577 40.43 -10.19 -0.60
C PRO A 577 40.88 -11.31 0.35
N GLN A 578 41.92 -11.04 1.13
CA GLN A 578 42.51 -12.02 2.05
C GLN A 578 41.79 -12.14 3.40
N GLY A 579 40.95 -11.17 3.80
CA GLY A 579 40.36 -11.15 5.14
C GLY A 579 39.58 -9.87 5.43
N TYR A 580 38.64 -9.88 6.38
CA TYR A 580 37.99 -8.62 6.81
C TYR A 580 38.90 -7.81 7.72
N GLU A 581 39.71 -8.48 8.53
CA GLU A 581 40.67 -7.93 9.49
C GLU A 581 41.78 -7.06 8.86
N LEU A 582 41.94 -7.10 7.54
CA LEU A 582 42.90 -6.30 6.78
C LEU A 582 42.32 -4.98 6.27
N GLY A 583 41.07 -4.64 6.60
CA GLY A 583 40.43 -3.40 6.17
C GLY A 583 39.70 -3.50 4.85
N ALA A 584 39.28 -2.34 4.34
CA ALA A 584 38.67 -2.22 3.01
C ALA A 584 39.68 -1.73 1.97
N ILE A 585 39.53 -2.24 0.74
CA ILE A 585 40.12 -1.63 -0.45
C ILE A 585 39.04 -0.76 -1.11
N SER A 586 39.38 0.48 -1.41
CA SER A 586 38.41 1.45 -1.91
C SER A 586 38.90 2.12 -3.18
N ARG A 587 37.97 2.40 -4.09
CA ARG A 587 38.17 3.27 -5.24
C ARG A 587 37.34 4.52 -5.07
N THR A 588 37.97 5.70 -5.18
CA THR A 588 37.26 6.99 -5.15
C THR A 588 37.00 7.47 -6.56
N LEU A 589 35.74 7.79 -6.86
CA LEU A 589 35.28 8.34 -8.13
C LEU A 589 34.81 9.78 -7.89
N LEU A 590 35.16 10.68 -8.82
CA LEU A 590 34.81 12.09 -8.77
C LEU A 590 33.90 12.44 -9.95
N PRO A 591 33.04 13.47 -9.84
CA PRO A 591 32.31 14.01 -10.99
C PRO A 591 33.27 14.34 -12.13
N HIS A 592 33.00 13.78 -13.32
CA HIS A 592 33.87 13.96 -14.49
C HIS A 592 33.06 14.23 -15.76
N GLN A 593 33.60 15.05 -16.66
CA GLN A 593 32.92 15.54 -17.88
C GLN A 593 33.45 14.90 -19.17
N VAL A 594 34.42 14.00 -19.09
CA VAL A 594 35.02 13.34 -20.26
C VAL A 594 34.44 11.95 -20.40
N LYS A 595 33.95 11.60 -21.61
CA LYS A 595 33.14 10.41 -21.95
C LYS A 595 33.28 9.20 -21.00
N VAL A 596 34.44 8.57 -20.93
CA VAL A 596 34.63 7.33 -20.14
C VAL A 596 34.52 7.60 -18.64
N GLY A 597 35.07 8.73 -18.20
CA GLY A 597 34.97 9.18 -16.81
C GLY A 597 33.55 9.52 -16.40
N GLU A 598 32.77 10.15 -17.29
CA GLU A 598 31.35 10.40 -17.07
C GLU A 598 30.58 9.08 -16.92
N ALA A 599 30.85 8.09 -17.77
CA ALA A 599 30.22 6.77 -17.68
C ALA A 599 30.59 6.04 -16.37
N LEU A 600 31.85 6.12 -15.93
CA LEU A 600 32.28 5.58 -14.63
C LEU A 600 31.61 6.30 -13.45
N TRP A 601 31.43 7.62 -13.55
CA TRP A 601 30.72 8.40 -12.55
C TRP A 601 29.23 8.01 -12.46
N GLN A 602 28.55 7.84 -13.60
CA GLN A 602 27.17 7.34 -13.61
C GLN A 602 27.04 5.94 -13.00
N LEU A 603 27.98 5.03 -13.27
CA LEU A 603 28.02 3.73 -12.62
C LEU A 603 28.24 3.85 -11.10
N ALA A 604 29.11 4.76 -10.65
CA ALA A 604 29.32 5.01 -9.23
C ALA A 604 28.02 5.46 -8.53
N LYS A 605 27.27 6.39 -9.14
CA LYS A 605 25.95 6.81 -8.66
C LYS A 605 24.95 5.65 -8.64
N ALA A 606 24.95 4.78 -9.66
CA ALA A 606 24.10 3.59 -9.67
C ALA A 606 24.39 2.64 -8.50
N TYR A 607 25.66 2.39 -8.15
CA TYR A 607 25.99 1.57 -6.96
C TYR A 607 25.53 2.21 -5.65
N VAL A 608 25.60 3.55 -5.55
CA VAL A 608 25.01 4.28 -4.42
C VAL A 608 23.50 4.07 -4.37
N SER A 609 22.81 4.22 -5.50
CA SER A 609 21.35 4.00 -5.58
C SER A 609 20.96 2.55 -5.29
N VAL A 610 21.80 1.55 -5.61
CA VAL A 610 21.59 0.15 -5.21
C VAL A 610 21.66 -0.02 -3.70
N ASN A 611 22.69 0.55 -3.06
CA ASN A 611 22.80 0.53 -1.59
C ASN A 611 21.63 1.27 -0.93
N ASP A 612 21.29 2.46 -1.44
CA ASP A 612 20.21 3.30 -0.92
C ASP A 612 18.84 2.61 -1.07
N SER A 613 18.60 1.93 -2.20
CA SER A 613 17.35 1.18 -2.40
C SER A 613 17.23 -0.01 -1.44
N GLY A 614 18.31 -0.75 -1.18
CA GLY A 614 18.28 -1.81 -0.17
C GLY A 614 18.15 -1.28 1.26
N HIS A 615 18.81 -0.17 1.60
CA HIS A 615 18.64 0.50 2.90
C HIS A 615 17.21 1.00 3.07
N HIS A 616 16.67 1.67 2.06
CA HIS A 616 15.31 2.17 2.01
C HIS A 616 14.29 1.06 2.27
N GLN A 617 14.33 -0.01 1.48
CA GLN A 617 13.36 -1.10 1.59
C GLN A 617 13.45 -1.85 2.92
N LEU A 618 14.66 -2.16 3.39
CA LEU A 618 14.87 -3.06 4.54
C LEU A 618 14.90 -2.34 5.90
N VAL A 619 15.29 -1.07 5.90
CA VAL A 619 15.54 -0.28 7.11
C VAL A 619 14.54 0.87 7.21
N SER A 620 14.59 1.86 6.29
CA SER A 620 13.73 3.04 6.38
C SER A 620 12.24 2.71 6.28
N HIS A 621 11.90 1.74 5.43
CA HIS A 621 10.54 1.30 5.17
C HIS A 621 10.18 0.11 6.08
N TRP A 622 10.66 -1.11 5.78
CA TRP A 622 10.24 -2.30 6.52
C TRP A 622 10.52 -2.24 8.03
N LEU A 623 11.78 -1.98 8.44
CA LEU A 623 12.11 -2.01 9.87
C LEU A 623 11.47 -0.84 10.62
N ASN A 624 11.75 0.38 10.19
CA ASN A 624 11.44 1.59 10.95
C ASN A 624 9.96 2.01 10.88
N THR A 625 9.13 1.32 10.08
CA THR A 625 7.67 1.46 10.13
C THR A 625 7.00 0.12 10.40
N HIS A 626 6.98 -0.81 9.44
CA HIS A 626 6.18 -2.04 9.52
C HIS A 626 6.51 -2.89 10.74
N ALA A 627 7.77 -3.29 10.90
CA ALA A 627 8.18 -4.25 11.92
C ALA A 627 8.14 -3.64 13.33
N VAL A 628 8.52 -2.38 13.49
CA VAL A 628 8.52 -1.73 14.82
C VAL A 628 7.14 -1.31 15.30
N ILE A 629 6.15 -1.10 14.41
CA ILE A 629 4.79 -0.75 14.82
C ILE A 629 3.92 -1.95 15.19
N GLU A 630 4.11 -3.11 14.55
CA GLU A 630 3.31 -4.32 14.84
C GLU A 630 3.26 -4.68 16.35
N PRO A 631 4.35 -4.60 17.13
CA PRO A 631 4.32 -4.75 18.59
C PRO A 631 3.34 -3.81 19.32
N PHE A 632 3.22 -2.56 18.90
CA PHE A 632 2.30 -1.59 19.50
C PHE A 632 0.84 -1.93 19.17
N VAL A 633 0.57 -2.45 17.97
CA VAL A 633 -0.78 -2.93 17.59
C VAL A 633 -1.21 -4.06 18.52
N ILE A 634 -0.31 -5.04 18.71
CA ILE A 634 -0.56 -6.22 19.55
C ILE A 634 -0.77 -5.79 21.01
N ALA A 635 0.12 -4.98 21.58
CA ALA A 635 0.01 -4.53 22.97
C ALA A 635 -1.26 -3.71 23.21
N THR A 636 -1.62 -2.82 22.28
CA THR A 636 -2.79 -1.94 22.41
C THR A 636 -4.07 -2.76 22.55
N ASN A 637 -4.28 -3.74 21.67
CA ASN A 637 -5.45 -4.62 21.73
C ASN A 637 -5.42 -5.60 22.94
N ARG A 638 -4.25 -5.90 23.49
CA ARG A 638 -4.09 -6.82 24.63
C ARG A 638 -4.27 -6.16 26.00
N GLN A 639 -3.95 -4.88 26.12
CA GLN A 639 -3.81 -4.20 27.41
C GLN A 639 -4.72 -2.99 27.58
N LEU A 640 -5.11 -2.31 26.50
CA LEU A 640 -5.99 -1.16 26.57
C LEU A 640 -7.39 -1.55 26.13
N SER A 641 -8.39 -1.36 27.00
CA SER A 641 -9.78 -1.61 26.63
C SER A 641 -10.21 -0.71 25.46
N VAL A 642 -11.20 -1.13 24.66
CA VAL A 642 -11.84 -0.28 23.65
C VAL A 642 -12.47 1.01 24.22
N LEU A 643 -12.71 1.03 25.54
CA LEU A 643 -13.14 2.20 26.31
C LEU A 643 -11.98 3.15 26.64
N HIS A 644 -10.74 2.68 26.65
CA HIS A 644 -9.58 3.46 27.06
C HIS A 644 -9.32 4.62 26.08
N PRO A 645 -9.06 5.85 26.56
CA PRO A 645 -8.83 6.99 25.67
C PRO A 645 -7.62 6.78 24.75
N ILE A 646 -6.52 6.22 25.26
CA ILE A 646 -5.33 5.92 24.42
C ILE A 646 -5.59 4.83 23.38
N HIS A 647 -6.45 3.85 23.65
CA HIS A 647 -6.89 2.90 22.62
C HIS A 647 -7.65 3.63 21.51
N LYS A 648 -8.64 4.47 21.88
CA LYS A 648 -9.41 5.27 20.92
C LYS A 648 -8.53 6.23 20.11
N LEU A 649 -7.46 6.78 20.70
CA LEU A 649 -6.48 7.62 20.03
C LEU A 649 -5.68 6.84 18.97
N LEU A 650 -5.14 5.68 19.35
CA LEU A 650 -4.12 4.97 18.54
C LEU A 650 -4.70 4.00 17.50
N VAL A 651 -5.84 3.37 17.74
CA VAL A 651 -6.37 2.32 16.84
C VAL A 651 -6.54 2.73 15.37
N PRO A 652 -6.97 3.95 15.02
CA PRO A 652 -7.00 4.37 13.61
C PRO A 652 -5.65 4.28 12.92
N HIS A 653 -4.55 4.42 13.67
CA HIS A 653 -3.18 4.40 13.19
C HIS A 653 -2.58 2.99 13.07
N PHE A 654 -3.38 1.95 13.35
CA PHE A 654 -2.98 0.55 13.24
C PHE A 654 -3.76 -0.22 12.18
N ARG A 655 -4.76 0.41 11.56
CA ARG A 655 -5.62 -0.21 10.54
C ARG A 655 -4.75 -0.93 9.51
N TYR A 656 -5.06 -2.21 9.29
CA TYR A 656 -4.44 -3.07 8.28
C TYR A 656 -2.96 -3.41 8.48
N THR A 657 -2.27 -2.85 9.48
CA THR A 657 -0.82 -3.04 9.69
C THR A 657 -0.47 -4.51 9.93
N MET A 658 -1.21 -5.22 10.79
CA MET A 658 -0.95 -6.65 11.02
C MET A 658 -1.20 -7.49 9.76
N LYS A 659 -2.25 -7.18 8.99
CA LYS A 659 -2.57 -7.92 7.76
C LYS A 659 -1.52 -7.72 6.68
N ILE A 660 -1.10 -6.49 6.39
CA ILE A 660 -0.05 -6.25 5.38
C ILE A 660 1.29 -6.87 5.81
N ASN A 661 1.66 -6.80 7.09
CA ASN A 661 2.87 -7.45 7.60
C ASN A 661 2.80 -8.98 7.48
N SER A 662 1.63 -9.57 7.75
CA SER A 662 1.43 -11.02 7.61
C SER A 662 1.58 -11.48 6.14
N LEU A 663 1.08 -10.70 5.19
CA LEU A 663 1.23 -10.95 3.75
C LEU A 663 2.68 -10.77 3.30
N ALA A 664 3.38 -9.77 3.85
CA ALA A 664 4.79 -9.54 3.60
C ALA A 664 5.65 -10.71 4.09
N ARG A 665 5.38 -11.25 5.29
CA ARG A 665 6.08 -12.45 5.80
C ARG A 665 5.88 -13.65 4.90
N ALA A 666 4.74 -13.78 4.23
CA ALA A 666 4.44 -14.94 3.39
C ALA A 666 4.95 -14.83 1.94
N ASN A 667 5.09 -13.63 1.39
CA ASN A 667 5.37 -13.45 -0.05
C ASN A 667 6.53 -12.48 -0.36
N LEU A 668 6.80 -11.54 0.53
CA LEU A 668 7.72 -10.43 0.27
C LEU A 668 9.10 -10.73 0.86
N ILE A 669 9.16 -10.97 2.17
CA ILE A 669 10.41 -11.08 2.94
C ILE A 669 10.77 -12.52 3.33
N ASN A 670 9.97 -13.52 2.94
CA ASN A 670 10.31 -14.92 3.11
C ASN A 670 11.49 -15.35 2.23
N ALA A 671 12.04 -16.51 2.54
CA ALA A 671 13.04 -17.20 1.74
C ALA A 671 12.54 -17.37 0.30
N ASN A 672 13.31 -16.86 -0.67
CA ASN A 672 12.94 -16.79 -2.09
C ASN A 672 11.69 -15.93 -2.38
N GLY A 673 11.26 -15.10 -1.44
CA GLY A 673 10.25 -14.07 -1.63
C GLY A 673 10.72 -12.95 -2.57
N ILE A 674 9.85 -11.98 -2.79
CA ILE A 674 10.10 -10.88 -3.73
C ILE A 674 11.38 -10.11 -3.37
N VAL A 675 11.57 -9.72 -2.09
CA VAL A 675 12.72 -8.93 -1.65
C VAL A 675 14.05 -9.66 -1.92
N GLU A 676 14.13 -10.95 -1.62
CA GLU A 676 15.36 -11.72 -1.87
C GLU A 676 15.67 -11.91 -3.36
N LYS A 677 14.63 -11.88 -4.20
CA LYS A 677 14.75 -11.98 -5.66
C LYS A 677 15.11 -10.64 -6.31
N THR A 678 14.61 -9.52 -5.79
CA THR A 678 14.72 -8.21 -6.46
C THR A 678 15.78 -7.30 -5.86
N GLN A 679 16.15 -7.47 -4.59
CA GLN A 679 17.13 -6.60 -3.91
C GLN A 679 18.54 -7.20 -3.93
N TYR A 680 19.55 -6.34 -3.95
CA TYR A 680 20.96 -6.74 -3.99
C TYR A 680 21.42 -7.64 -2.82
N PRO A 681 20.90 -7.55 -1.57
CA PRO A 681 21.37 -8.42 -0.50
C PRO A 681 20.91 -9.87 -0.67
N SER A 682 19.91 -10.11 -1.52
CA SER A 682 19.32 -11.42 -1.76
C SER A 682 18.93 -12.10 -0.43
N LYS A 683 19.36 -13.35 -0.19
CA LYS A 683 19.05 -14.12 1.02
C LYS A 683 19.53 -13.52 2.34
N TYR A 684 20.37 -12.47 2.31
CA TYR A 684 20.87 -11.78 3.50
C TYR A 684 20.06 -10.53 3.85
N SER A 685 18.99 -10.23 3.11
CA SER A 685 18.18 -9.01 3.27
C SER A 685 17.68 -8.82 4.70
N MET A 686 17.07 -9.85 5.29
CA MET A 686 16.53 -9.74 6.64
C MET A 686 17.60 -9.73 7.74
N GLU A 687 18.78 -10.31 7.49
CA GLU A 687 19.93 -10.15 8.40
C GLU A 687 20.43 -8.70 8.42
N MET A 688 20.38 -7.98 7.29
CA MET A 688 20.75 -6.56 7.23
C MET A 688 19.76 -5.67 8.00
N SER A 689 18.45 -5.95 7.87
CA SER A 689 17.42 -5.29 8.68
C SER A 689 17.67 -5.50 10.18
N LEU A 690 18.03 -6.72 10.57
CA LEU A 690 18.41 -7.06 11.94
C LEU A 690 19.65 -6.31 12.43
N PHE A 691 20.68 -6.18 11.58
CA PHE A 691 21.86 -5.40 11.91
C PHE A 691 21.51 -3.95 12.23
N ALA A 692 20.61 -3.34 11.44
CA ALA A 692 20.11 -1.99 11.70
C ALA A 692 19.31 -1.90 13.02
N TYR A 693 18.48 -2.91 13.33
CA TYR A 693 17.69 -2.92 14.57
C TYR A 693 18.54 -2.89 15.85
N ARG A 694 19.78 -3.39 15.82
CA ARG A 694 20.71 -3.29 16.96
C ARG A 694 20.88 -1.85 17.44
N SER A 695 20.90 -0.89 16.50
CA SER A 695 21.07 0.54 16.80
C SER A 695 19.74 1.33 16.81
N TRP A 696 18.60 0.65 16.63
CA TRP A 696 17.30 1.32 16.65
C TRP A 696 16.99 1.88 18.05
N ASN A 697 16.39 3.06 18.09
CA ASN A 697 16.02 3.74 19.34
C ASN A 697 14.66 4.42 19.14
N PHE A 698 13.69 4.06 19.98
CA PHE A 698 12.31 4.55 19.90
C PHE A 698 12.24 6.08 19.97
N THR A 699 12.92 6.68 20.94
CA THR A 699 12.88 8.14 21.16
C THR A 699 13.53 8.92 20.01
N GLN A 700 14.49 8.30 19.31
CA GLN A 700 15.12 8.89 18.13
C GLN A 700 14.26 8.77 16.87
N GLN A 701 13.13 8.06 16.91
CA GLN A 701 12.16 8.07 15.81
C GLN A 701 11.30 9.35 15.81
N ALA A 702 11.39 10.17 16.86
CA ALA A 702 10.82 11.51 16.84
C ALA A 702 11.54 12.36 15.78
N LEU A 703 10.81 12.95 14.83
CA LEU A 703 11.41 13.69 13.72
C LEU A 703 12.40 14.78 14.20
N PRO A 704 12.10 15.62 15.21
CA PRO A 704 13.08 16.57 15.73
C PRO A 704 14.37 15.91 16.23
N ALA A 705 14.25 14.79 16.96
CA ALA A 705 15.39 14.08 17.53
C ALA A 705 16.26 13.44 16.43
N ASP A 706 15.64 12.84 15.41
CA ASP A 706 16.32 12.31 14.22
C ASP A 706 17.13 13.40 13.50
N LEU A 707 16.51 14.55 13.22
CA LEU A 707 17.15 15.66 12.50
C LEU A 707 18.38 16.19 13.25
N ILE A 708 18.29 16.31 14.57
CA ILE A 708 19.41 16.70 15.44
C ILE A 708 20.48 15.62 15.44
N GLN A 709 20.09 14.34 15.60
CA GLN A 709 21.03 13.21 15.64
C GLN A 709 21.84 13.07 14.34
N ARG A 710 21.20 13.28 13.19
CA ARG A 710 21.88 13.30 11.88
C ARG A 710 22.71 14.56 11.66
N GLY A 711 22.59 15.54 12.57
CA GLY A 711 23.30 16.81 12.52
C GLY A 711 22.81 17.72 11.40
N VAL A 712 21.60 17.51 10.88
CA VAL A 712 20.98 18.31 9.82
C VAL A 712 20.09 19.42 10.38
N ALA A 713 19.87 19.43 11.70
CA ALA A 713 19.23 20.51 12.44
C ALA A 713 19.95 20.75 13.77
N ILE A 714 19.72 21.91 14.37
CA ILE A 714 20.11 22.22 15.74
C ILE A 714 18.91 22.79 16.50
N GLU A 715 18.94 22.69 17.82
CA GLU A 715 17.97 23.35 18.68
C GLU A 715 18.11 24.88 18.57
N ASP A 716 16.98 25.55 18.42
CA ASP A 716 16.89 27.01 18.36
C ASP A 716 15.49 27.42 18.80
N SER A 717 15.36 27.89 20.04
CA SER A 717 14.07 28.27 20.64
C SER A 717 13.39 29.45 19.93
N SER A 718 14.13 30.20 19.09
CA SER A 718 13.58 31.29 18.28
C SER A 718 13.05 30.82 16.93
N ALA A 719 13.44 29.62 16.48
CA ALA A 719 12.99 29.05 15.22
C ALA A 719 11.61 28.39 15.35
N PRO A 720 10.83 28.30 14.25
CA PRO A 720 9.62 27.49 14.22
C PRO A 720 9.92 26.07 14.72
N HIS A 721 9.01 25.52 15.53
CA HIS A 721 9.15 24.18 16.12
C HIS A 721 10.33 23.99 17.08
N GLY A 722 11.06 25.05 17.43
CA GLY A 722 12.23 24.99 18.31
C GLY A 722 13.50 24.43 17.65
N LEU A 723 13.50 24.28 16.32
CA LEU A 723 14.61 23.73 15.55
C LEU A 723 14.97 24.59 14.35
N ARG A 724 16.26 24.79 14.13
CA ARG A 724 16.80 25.40 12.92
C ARG A 724 17.48 24.35 12.04
N LEU A 725 16.94 24.13 10.85
CA LEU A 725 17.55 23.27 9.84
C LEU A 725 18.85 23.90 9.30
N LEU A 726 19.87 23.05 9.10
CA LEU A 726 21.14 23.46 8.48
C LEU A 726 21.09 23.41 6.95
N ILE A 727 20.14 22.65 6.40
CA ILE A 727 19.68 22.75 5.02
C ILE A 727 18.28 23.38 5.08
N ALA A 728 18.19 24.69 4.80
CA ALA A 728 16.95 25.45 4.99
C ALA A 728 15.80 24.91 4.12
N ASP A 729 16.09 24.58 2.86
CA ASP A 729 15.14 23.99 1.93
C ASP A 729 15.34 22.46 1.86
N TYR A 730 15.07 21.77 2.96
CA TYR A 730 15.05 20.30 3.04
C TYR A 730 13.59 19.84 3.07
N PRO A 731 13.00 19.44 1.91
CA PRO A 731 11.54 19.34 1.78
C PRO A 731 10.89 18.35 2.75
N TYR A 732 11.47 17.16 2.92
CA TYR A 732 11.00 16.17 3.91
C TYR A 732 11.00 16.73 5.34
N ALA A 733 12.10 17.39 5.75
CA ALA A 733 12.23 17.89 7.12
C ALA A 733 11.31 19.10 7.37
N VAL A 734 11.21 20.03 6.42
CA VAL A 734 10.39 21.23 6.52
C VAL A 734 8.91 20.87 6.63
N ASP A 735 8.41 20.02 5.73
CA ASP A 735 7.00 19.63 5.75
C ASP A 735 6.71 18.68 6.91
N GLY A 736 7.65 17.77 7.19
CA GLY A 736 7.54 16.81 8.28
C GLY A 736 7.42 17.49 9.64
N LEU A 737 8.15 18.58 9.90
CA LEU A 737 8.07 19.31 11.16
C LEU A 737 6.70 19.96 11.38
N ASP A 738 6.04 20.44 10.32
CA ASP A 738 4.69 20.98 10.42
C ASP A 738 3.67 19.88 10.76
N ILE A 739 3.76 18.73 10.10
CA ILE A 739 2.89 17.58 10.37
C ILE A 739 3.14 17.02 11.78
N TRP A 740 4.41 16.88 12.17
CA TRP A 740 4.82 16.47 13.52
C TRP A 740 4.23 17.38 14.59
N ALA A 741 4.34 18.70 14.42
CA ALA A 741 3.79 19.67 15.36
C ALA A 741 2.26 19.59 15.44
N ALA A 742 1.57 19.38 14.32
CA ALA A 742 0.12 19.17 14.29
C ALA A 742 -0.29 17.90 15.05
N ILE A 743 0.41 16.78 14.84
CA ILE A 743 0.17 15.52 15.57
C ILE A 743 0.43 15.74 17.06
N LYS A 744 1.56 16.34 17.44
CA LYS A 744 1.90 16.57 18.85
C LYS A 744 0.86 17.44 19.55
N THR A 745 0.35 18.46 18.86
CA THR A 745 -0.71 19.35 19.38
C THR A 745 -2.01 18.59 19.57
N TRP A 746 -2.40 17.77 18.59
CA TRP A 746 -3.57 16.90 18.68
C TRP A 746 -3.49 15.93 19.87
N VAL A 747 -2.36 15.23 20.02
CA VAL A 747 -2.14 14.29 21.12
C VAL A 747 -2.17 15.01 22.46
N LEU A 748 -1.51 16.17 22.56
CA LEU A 748 -1.53 17.01 23.76
C LEU A 748 -2.96 17.41 24.16
N GLU A 749 -3.71 18.00 23.23
CA GLU A 749 -5.08 18.44 23.49
C GLU A 749 -5.98 17.26 23.87
N TYR A 750 -5.89 16.12 23.18
CA TYR A 750 -6.71 14.96 23.45
C TYR A 750 -6.39 14.33 24.81
N CYS A 751 -5.11 14.08 25.12
CA CYS A 751 -4.71 13.47 26.38
C CYS A 751 -5.02 14.37 27.59
N SER A 752 -4.96 15.69 27.43
CA SER A 752 -5.30 16.66 28.51
C SER A 752 -6.76 16.57 28.96
N LEU A 753 -7.65 15.97 28.15
CA LEU A 753 -9.05 15.74 28.52
C LEU A 753 -9.22 14.60 29.54
N TYR A 754 -8.25 13.70 29.63
CA TYR A 754 -8.36 12.47 30.43
C TYR A 754 -7.32 12.38 31.55
N TYR A 755 -6.17 13.05 31.42
CA TYR A 755 -5.12 13.04 32.44
C TYR A 755 -4.80 14.47 32.88
N GLU A 756 -5.07 14.77 34.15
CA GLU A 756 -4.84 16.09 34.72
C GLU A 756 -3.42 16.27 35.27
N ASN A 757 -2.77 15.16 35.64
CA ASN A 757 -1.44 15.16 36.26
C ASN A 757 -0.73 13.79 36.09
N ASP A 758 0.56 13.78 36.42
CA ASP A 758 1.42 12.58 36.32
C ASP A 758 0.99 11.43 37.25
N GLU A 759 0.26 11.71 38.33
CA GLU A 759 -0.24 10.68 39.23
C GLU A 759 -1.28 9.79 38.53
N MET A 760 -2.16 10.37 37.71
CA MET A 760 -3.12 9.61 36.91
C MET A 760 -2.42 8.68 35.92
N ILE A 761 -1.30 9.12 35.31
CA ILE A 761 -0.49 8.29 34.41
C ILE A 761 0.08 7.08 35.15
N ARG A 762 0.66 7.31 36.35
CA ARG A 762 1.24 6.24 37.18
C ARG A 762 0.18 5.25 37.69
N ASN A 763 -1.02 5.73 37.98
CA ASN A 763 -2.09 4.92 38.55
C ASN A 763 -2.89 4.15 37.49
N ASP A 764 -2.83 4.53 36.21
CA ASP A 764 -3.49 3.82 35.12
C ASP A 764 -2.84 2.45 34.85
N GLN A 765 -3.42 1.40 35.41
CA GLN A 765 -2.89 0.04 35.30
C GLN A 765 -2.92 -0.53 33.88
N GLU A 766 -3.87 -0.10 33.04
CA GLU A 766 -3.93 -0.55 31.64
C GLU A 766 -2.80 0.11 30.85
N LEU A 767 -2.59 1.42 31.02
CA LEU A 767 -1.49 2.15 30.40
C LEU A 767 -0.12 1.61 30.83
N GLN A 768 0.07 1.36 32.12
CA GLN A 768 1.32 0.78 32.65
C GLN A 768 1.55 -0.63 32.10
N SER A 769 0.52 -1.48 32.04
CA SER A 769 0.62 -2.84 31.50
C SER A 769 0.89 -2.83 30.00
N TRP A 770 0.25 -1.93 29.25
CA TRP A 770 0.47 -1.71 27.82
C TRP A 770 1.93 -1.35 27.54
N TRP A 771 2.44 -0.31 28.20
CA TRP A 771 3.80 0.16 27.95
C TRP A 771 4.85 -0.87 28.37
N LYS A 772 4.64 -1.52 29.52
CA LYS A 772 5.48 -2.62 29.99
C LYS A 772 5.51 -3.76 28.96
N GLU A 773 4.35 -4.15 28.41
CA GLU A 773 4.29 -5.26 27.45
C GLU A 773 4.93 -4.90 26.11
N VAL A 774 4.75 -3.67 25.61
CA VAL A 774 5.47 -3.17 24.43
C VAL A 774 6.97 -3.35 24.62
N ARG A 775 7.52 -2.91 25.74
CA ARG A 775 8.97 -2.96 26.02
C ARG A 775 9.46 -4.39 26.26
N GLU A 776 8.79 -5.13 27.15
CA GLU A 776 9.30 -6.40 27.69
C GLU A 776 8.91 -7.62 26.86
N ARG A 777 7.94 -7.49 25.94
CA ARG A 777 7.49 -8.57 25.04
C ARG A 777 7.62 -8.15 23.60
N GLY A 778 7.00 -7.02 23.22
CA GLY A 778 6.99 -6.53 21.84
C GLY A 778 8.39 -6.23 21.27
N HIS A 779 9.19 -5.50 22.02
CA HIS A 779 10.59 -5.16 21.75
C HIS A 779 11.54 -5.80 22.77
N GLU A 780 11.22 -7.02 23.22
CA GLU A 780 11.92 -7.71 24.32
C GLU A 780 13.44 -7.69 24.21
N ASP A 781 13.99 -7.82 23.00
CA ASP A 781 15.45 -7.90 22.79
C ASP A 781 16.16 -6.55 23.04
N LYS A 782 15.40 -5.47 23.24
CA LYS A 782 15.88 -4.12 23.58
C LYS A 782 15.25 -3.58 24.86
N LYS A 783 14.63 -4.44 25.69
CA LYS A 783 13.91 -4.02 26.90
C LYS A 783 14.76 -3.31 27.95
N ASP A 784 16.05 -3.63 27.98
CA ASP A 784 17.02 -3.12 28.96
C ASP A 784 17.69 -1.80 28.51
N GLU A 785 17.34 -1.28 27.33
CA GLU A 785 17.91 -0.04 26.82
C GLU A 785 17.45 1.17 27.64
N PRO A 786 18.37 2.09 28.02
CA PRO A 786 18.08 3.15 28.98
C PRO A 786 17.21 4.28 28.42
N TRP A 787 17.02 4.33 27.09
CA TRP A 787 16.27 5.38 26.42
C TRP A 787 14.76 5.13 26.39
N TRP A 788 14.27 3.98 26.85
CA TRP A 788 12.82 3.76 26.95
C TRP A 788 12.21 4.76 27.96
N PRO A 789 11.17 5.53 27.57
CA PRO A 789 10.33 6.24 28.51
C PRO A 789 9.87 5.33 29.65
N ARG A 790 9.78 5.85 30.87
CA ARG A 790 9.24 5.09 32.00
C ARG A 790 7.72 5.00 31.97
N MET A 791 7.08 5.95 31.28
CA MET A 791 5.64 6.13 31.25
C MET A 791 5.10 6.52 32.63
N GLU A 792 5.80 7.42 33.32
CA GLU A 792 5.44 7.90 34.66
C GLU A 792 4.99 9.37 34.67
N SER A 793 5.04 10.04 33.50
CA SER A 793 4.69 11.44 33.34
C SER A 793 3.82 11.69 32.11
N PHE A 794 3.09 12.80 32.15
CA PHE A 794 2.25 13.25 31.05
C PHE A 794 3.08 13.53 29.78
N GLU A 795 4.25 14.15 29.91
CA GLU A 795 5.15 14.41 28.77
C GLU A 795 5.59 13.13 28.06
N GLU A 796 5.94 12.08 28.81
CA GLU A 796 6.32 10.78 28.24
C GLU A 796 5.18 10.14 27.44
N LEU A 797 3.94 10.26 27.92
CA LEU A 797 2.76 9.78 27.19
C LEU A 797 2.57 10.56 25.88
N ILE A 798 2.59 11.90 25.94
CA ILE A 798 2.43 12.74 24.75
C ILE A 798 3.50 12.41 23.71
N ASN A 799 4.76 12.37 24.12
CA ASN A 799 5.87 12.10 23.22
C ASN A 799 5.78 10.69 22.62
N SER A 800 5.44 9.67 23.42
CA SER A 800 5.32 8.29 22.94
C SER A 800 4.17 8.12 21.96
N CYS A 801 2.98 8.66 22.25
CA CYS A 801 1.85 8.62 21.31
C CYS A 801 2.13 9.41 20.04
N THR A 802 2.81 10.57 20.13
CA THR A 802 3.23 11.35 18.95
C THR A 802 4.17 10.56 18.06
N ILE A 803 5.17 9.87 18.64
CA ILE A 803 6.11 9.00 17.89
C ILE A 803 5.34 7.88 17.18
N ILE A 804 4.45 7.19 17.88
CA ILE A 804 3.68 6.07 17.30
C ILE A 804 2.84 6.56 16.11
N ILE A 805 2.10 7.66 16.28
CA ILE A 805 1.26 8.23 15.22
C ILE A 805 2.13 8.72 14.05
N TRP A 806 3.25 9.39 14.32
CA TRP A 806 4.19 9.84 13.29
C TRP A 806 4.73 8.69 12.45
N ILE A 807 5.19 7.62 13.09
CA ILE A 807 5.73 6.44 12.40
C ILE A 807 4.65 5.78 11.54
N SER A 808 3.46 5.54 12.12
CA SER A 808 2.35 4.87 11.44
C SER A 808 1.78 5.66 10.27
N SER A 809 1.90 6.99 10.27
CA SER A 809 1.30 7.88 9.27
C SER A 809 2.36 8.54 8.38
N ALA A 810 2.84 9.72 8.78
CA ALA A 810 3.66 10.59 7.95
C ALA A 810 5.05 10.03 7.62
N LEU A 811 5.70 9.31 8.55
CA LEU A 811 6.98 8.67 8.26
C LEU A 811 6.81 7.59 7.20
N HIS A 812 5.84 6.69 7.40
CA HIS A 812 5.49 5.65 6.45
C HIS A 812 5.12 6.23 5.08
N ALA A 813 4.25 7.24 5.04
CA ALA A 813 3.87 7.90 3.79
C ALA A 813 5.08 8.48 3.03
N ALA A 814 6.00 9.13 3.74
CA ALA A 814 7.20 9.74 3.17
C ALA A 814 8.18 8.72 2.56
N VAL A 815 8.17 7.46 3.01
CA VAL A 815 9.03 6.39 2.47
C VAL A 815 8.31 5.42 1.56
N ASN A 816 6.98 5.38 1.58
CA ASN A 816 6.21 4.39 0.85
C ASN A 816 5.72 4.93 -0.51
N PHE A 817 4.97 6.04 -0.53
CA PHE A 817 4.29 6.50 -1.76
C PHE A 817 5.22 7.12 -2.80
N GLY A 818 6.50 7.27 -2.48
CA GLY A 818 7.57 7.68 -3.38
C GLY A 818 8.23 6.52 -4.13
N GLN A 819 7.94 5.26 -3.77
CA GLN A 819 8.60 4.08 -4.34
C GLN A 819 8.47 3.99 -5.85
N TYR A 820 7.25 4.00 -6.40
CA TYR A 820 7.03 3.96 -7.85
C TYR A 820 7.32 5.31 -8.52
N PRO A 821 6.92 6.48 -7.98
CA PRO A 821 7.26 7.76 -8.59
C PRO A 821 8.76 7.96 -8.86
N TYR A 822 9.63 7.52 -7.95
CA TYR A 822 11.09 7.63 -8.13
C TYR A 822 11.74 6.35 -8.70
N GLY A 823 11.24 5.17 -8.33
CA GLY A 823 11.85 3.87 -8.68
C GLY A 823 11.16 3.08 -9.79
N GLY A 824 10.01 3.55 -10.29
CA GLY A 824 9.32 2.95 -11.44
C GLY A 824 10.16 3.02 -12.72
N PHE A 825 11.14 3.93 -12.77
CA PHE A 825 12.19 3.93 -13.78
C PHE A 825 13.50 3.39 -13.20
N LEU A 826 13.75 2.10 -13.44
CA LEU A 826 14.85 1.34 -12.83
C LEU A 826 16.24 2.01 -12.93
N PRO A 827 16.63 2.68 -14.04
CA PRO A 827 17.92 3.37 -14.11
C PRO A 827 18.14 4.45 -13.04
N ASN A 828 17.07 5.10 -12.57
CA ASN A 828 17.17 6.11 -11.50
C ASN A 828 17.42 5.46 -10.13
N ARG A 829 16.63 4.42 -9.80
CA ARG A 829 16.73 3.68 -8.54
C ARG A 829 16.86 2.17 -8.75
N PRO A 830 18.02 1.70 -9.22
CA PRO A 830 18.25 0.27 -9.39
C PRO A 830 18.23 -0.43 -8.02
N SER A 831 17.56 -1.59 -7.94
CA SER A 831 17.48 -2.39 -6.70
C SER A 831 18.63 -3.38 -6.54
N LEU A 832 19.36 -3.66 -7.63
CA LEU A 832 20.44 -4.64 -7.68
C LEU A 832 21.51 -4.26 -8.68
N SER A 833 22.69 -4.87 -8.53
CA SER A 833 23.77 -4.79 -9.51
C SER A 833 24.45 -6.16 -9.67
N LYS A 834 24.96 -6.45 -10.88
CA LYS A 834 25.50 -7.77 -11.25
C LYS A 834 26.97 -7.79 -11.62
N ARG A 835 27.57 -6.61 -11.81
CA ARG A 835 28.97 -6.46 -12.25
C ARG A 835 29.68 -5.47 -11.35
N PHE A 836 31.00 -5.62 -11.25
CA PHE A 836 31.88 -4.58 -10.71
C PHE A 836 32.17 -3.53 -11.78
N LEU A 837 32.78 -2.42 -11.36
CA LEU A 837 33.29 -1.43 -12.32
C LEU A 837 34.26 -2.10 -13.30
N PRO A 838 34.18 -1.79 -14.61
CA PRO A 838 35.18 -2.26 -15.57
C PRO A 838 36.57 -1.70 -15.26
N GLU A 839 37.59 -2.56 -15.33
CA GLU A 839 38.99 -2.16 -15.12
C GLU A 839 39.66 -1.83 -16.46
N GLU A 840 40.56 -0.84 -16.45
CA GLU A 840 41.24 -0.40 -17.67
C GLU A 840 42.03 -1.56 -18.32
N GLY A 841 41.92 -1.68 -19.65
CA GLY A 841 42.52 -2.79 -20.41
C GLY A 841 41.67 -4.06 -20.50
N THR A 842 40.49 -4.11 -19.88
CA THR A 842 39.54 -5.24 -20.02
C THR A 842 38.59 -5.05 -21.21
N SER A 843 37.99 -6.15 -21.69
CA SER A 843 36.93 -6.11 -22.72
C SER A 843 35.73 -5.29 -22.30
N GLU A 844 35.36 -5.34 -21.02
CA GLU A 844 34.27 -4.62 -20.41
C GLU A 844 34.52 -3.11 -20.40
N TYR A 845 35.78 -2.71 -20.20
CA TYR A 845 36.18 -1.31 -20.27
C TYR A 845 36.15 -0.79 -21.71
N LEU A 846 36.60 -1.60 -22.68
CA LEU A 846 36.44 -1.26 -24.10
C LEU A 846 34.95 -1.13 -24.49
N GLU A 847 34.08 -2.01 -23.98
CA GLU A 847 32.62 -1.90 -24.18
C GLU A 847 32.07 -0.62 -23.54
N LEU A 848 32.53 -0.22 -22.35
CA LEU A 848 32.16 1.04 -21.70
C LEU A 848 32.58 2.26 -22.53
N GLN A 849 33.75 2.20 -23.18
CA GLN A 849 34.23 3.28 -24.06
C GLN A 849 33.37 3.41 -25.32
N SER A 850 32.93 2.29 -25.89
CA SER A 850 32.13 2.27 -27.13
C SER A 850 30.64 2.50 -26.91
N ASP A 851 30.09 1.93 -25.84
CA ASP A 851 28.65 1.86 -25.56
C ASP A 851 28.38 1.89 -24.04
N PRO A 852 28.51 3.08 -23.42
CA PRO A 852 28.36 3.23 -21.98
C PRO A 852 26.94 2.90 -21.49
N GLU A 853 25.90 3.12 -22.31
CA GLU A 853 24.52 2.82 -21.95
C GLU A 853 24.28 1.32 -21.81
N LYS A 854 24.81 0.53 -22.75
CA LYS A 854 24.74 -0.93 -22.68
C LYS A 854 25.44 -1.48 -21.45
N VAL A 855 26.62 -0.95 -21.09
CA VAL A 855 27.32 -1.37 -19.87
C VAL A 855 26.55 -0.96 -18.61
N PHE A 856 25.99 0.24 -18.59
CA PHE A 856 25.13 0.71 -17.50
C PHE A 856 23.95 -0.25 -17.30
N MET A 857 23.17 -0.53 -18.36
CA MET A 857 22.02 -1.43 -18.28
C MET A 857 22.42 -2.85 -17.88
N LYS A 858 23.48 -3.42 -18.49
CA LYS A 858 24.01 -4.74 -18.10
C LYS A 858 24.43 -4.84 -16.63
N THR A 859 24.77 -3.71 -16.01
CA THR A 859 25.18 -3.65 -14.61
C THR A 859 23.98 -3.68 -13.67
N ILE A 860 22.91 -2.95 -13.99
CA ILE A 860 21.78 -2.70 -13.06
C ILE A 860 20.55 -3.60 -13.27
N THR A 861 20.36 -4.17 -14.46
CA THR A 861 19.20 -5.04 -14.73
C THR A 861 19.47 -6.48 -14.29
N SER A 862 18.43 -7.24 -13.99
CA SER A 862 18.51 -8.68 -13.78
C SER A 862 18.92 -9.43 -15.07
N GLU A 863 19.41 -10.67 -14.96
CA GLU A 863 19.58 -11.55 -16.14
C GLU A 863 18.24 -12.13 -16.61
N LEU A 864 17.28 -12.19 -15.69
CA LEU A 864 15.90 -12.61 -15.92
C LEU A 864 15.02 -11.35 -15.88
N PRO A 865 14.53 -10.85 -17.02
CA PRO A 865 13.72 -9.64 -17.09
C PRO A 865 12.48 -9.67 -16.17
N GLU A 866 11.96 -10.88 -15.88
CA GLU A 866 10.82 -11.09 -15.00
C GLU A 866 11.08 -10.59 -13.57
N VAL A 867 12.34 -10.59 -13.11
CA VAL A 867 12.72 -10.08 -11.78
C VAL A 867 12.60 -8.56 -11.72
N ASP A 868 13.02 -7.86 -12.78
CA ASP A 868 12.92 -6.40 -12.83
C ASP A 868 11.46 -5.97 -12.95
N ILE A 869 10.68 -6.69 -13.77
CA ILE A 869 9.22 -6.50 -13.87
C ILE A 869 8.57 -6.75 -12.50
N LEU A 870 8.91 -7.84 -11.82
CA LEU A 870 8.40 -8.14 -10.48
C LEU A 870 8.71 -7.02 -9.49
N ASN A 871 9.92 -6.45 -9.53
CA ASN A 871 10.29 -5.32 -8.70
C ASN A 871 9.41 -4.10 -8.98
N ILE A 872 9.29 -3.70 -10.26
CA ILE A 872 8.51 -2.53 -10.69
C ILE A 872 7.03 -2.70 -10.33
N SER A 873 6.45 -3.86 -10.62
CA SER A 873 5.06 -4.18 -10.29
C SER A 873 4.81 -4.15 -8.78
N THR A 874 5.77 -4.63 -7.99
CA THR A 874 5.69 -4.58 -6.52
C THR A 874 5.66 -3.14 -6.04
N ILE A 875 6.64 -2.31 -6.39
CA ILE A 875 6.67 -0.92 -5.94
C ILE A 875 5.50 -0.09 -6.48
N GLN A 876 4.96 -0.44 -7.66
CA GLN A 876 3.74 0.14 -8.21
C GLN A 876 2.55 -0.13 -7.28
N PHE A 877 2.37 -1.40 -6.91
CA PHE A 877 1.34 -1.82 -5.98
C PHE A 877 1.51 -1.14 -4.62
N LEU A 878 2.72 -1.15 -4.05
CA LEU A 878 2.99 -0.53 -2.75
C LEU A 878 2.76 0.99 -2.75
N SER A 879 2.84 1.67 -3.90
CA SER A 879 2.62 3.11 -4.01
C SER A 879 1.17 3.51 -4.30
N THR A 880 0.22 2.58 -4.20
CA THR A 880 -1.18 2.79 -4.63
C THR A 880 -2.11 2.95 -3.42
N HIS A 881 -2.78 4.10 -3.31
CA HIS A 881 -3.85 4.28 -2.31
C HIS A 881 -5.09 3.48 -2.70
N SER A 882 -5.68 2.76 -1.75
CA SER A 882 -6.95 2.04 -1.96
C SER A 882 -8.15 2.98 -1.96
N GLN A 883 -9.27 2.52 -2.52
CA GLN A 883 -10.51 3.32 -2.52
C GLN A 883 -11.10 3.52 -1.11
N ASP A 884 -10.80 2.59 -0.19
CA ASP A 884 -11.29 2.61 1.20
C ASP A 884 -10.29 3.20 2.21
N GLU A 885 -9.23 3.86 1.72
CA GLU A 885 -8.17 4.44 2.55
C GLU A 885 -8.73 5.52 3.51
N SER A 886 -8.09 5.68 4.67
CA SER A 886 -8.40 6.73 5.64
C SER A 886 -7.16 7.56 5.94
N TYR A 887 -7.21 8.84 5.60
CA TYR A 887 -6.08 9.76 5.73
C TYR A 887 -5.96 10.34 7.14
N LEU A 888 -4.80 10.91 7.44
CA LEU A 888 -4.51 11.58 8.70
C LEU A 888 -5.51 12.72 8.93
N GLY A 889 -6.17 12.70 10.08
CA GLY A 889 -7.28 13.62 10.38
C GLY A 889 -8.65 13.09 9.94
N GLU A 890 -8.75 11.89 9.38
CA GLU A 890 -10.02 11.23 9.10
C GLU A 890 -10.32 10.11 10.09
N ARG A 891 -11.61 9.84 10.30
CA ARG A 891 -12.12 8.66 11.00
C ARG A 891 -13.33 8.10 10.25
N SER A 892 -13.41 6.79 10.17
CA SER A 892 -14.48 6.07 9.46
C SER A 892 -15.87 6.23 10.09
N ASP A 893 -15.90 6.58 11.37
CA ASP A 893 -17.10 6.81 12.16
C ASP A 893 -17.03 8.19 12.83
N PRO A 894 -17.93 9.14 12.50
CA PRO A 894 -17.97 10.46 13.13
C PRO A 894 -18.36 10.43 14.61
N TYR A 895 -18.96 9.32 15.09
CA TYR A 895 -19.39 9.14 16.48
C TYR A 895 -18.45 8.20 17.25
N TRP A 896 -17.17 8.15 16.88
CA TRP A 896 -16.16 7.29 17.52
C TRP A 896 -15.96 7.54 19.02
N THR A 897 -16.31 8.73 19.51
CA THR A 897 -16.40 9.04 20.94
C THR A 897 -17.66 9.84 21.26
N PHE A 898 -18.16 9.67 22.49
CA PHE A 898 -19.22 10.52 23.06
C PHE A 898 -18.68 11.90 23.48
N ASP A 899 -17.38 12.00 23.75
CA ASP A 899 -16.79 13.17 24.40
C ASP A 899 -16.65 14.32 23.40
N GLN A 900 -17.54 15.32 23.51
CA GLN A 900 -17.63 16.43 22.55
C GLN A 900 -16.34 17.26 22.48
N GLU A 901 -15.62 17.41 23.60
CA GLU A 901 -14.35 18.14 23.63
C GLU A 901 -13.27 17.43 22.81
N ALA A 902 -13.25 16.09 22.82
CA ALA A 902 -12.35 15.30 21.99
C ALA A 902 -12.70 15.42 20.50
N LEU A 903 -13.99 15.45 20.14
CA LEU A 903 -14.42 15.72 18.77
C LEU A 903 -14.00 17.13 18.32
N ASN A 904 -14.15 18.14 19.18
CA ASN A 904 -13.75 19.51 18.89
C ASN A 904 -12.22 19.65 18.71
N ALA A 905 -11.42 18.96 19.53
CA ALA A 905 -9.97 18.88 19.38
C ALA A 905 -9.58 18.19 18.05
N PHE A 906 -10.30 17.15 17.66
CA PHE A 906 -10.06 16.46 16.38
C PHE A 906 -10.40 17.35 15.17
N GLU A 907 -11.46 18.15 15.25
CA GLU A 907 -11.78 19.14 14.20
C GLU A 907 -10.72 20.25 14.09
N ARG A 908 -10.12 20.68 15.21
CA ARG A 908 -8.97 21.60 15.17
C ARG A 908 -7.76 20.95 14.49
N PHE A 909 -7.48 19.69 14.78
CA PHE A 909 -6.43 18.93 14.12
C PHE A 909 -6.66 18.85 12.60
N LYS A 910 -7.87 18.51 12.17
CA LYS A 910 -8.27 18.49 10.75
C LYS A 910 -8.06 19.82 10.06
N LYS A 911 -8.51 20.91 10.69
CA LYS A 911 -8.32 22.27 10.16
C LYS A 911 -6.83 22.59 10.03
N ARG A 912 -6.03 22.23 11.03
CA ARG A 912 -4.58 22.46 11.00
C ARG A 912 -3.90 21.70 9.86
N LEU A 913 -4.29 20.46 9.60
CA LEU A 913 -3.76 19.69 8.45
C LEU A 913 -4.13 20.34 7.11
N ALA A 914 -5.36 20.83 6.96
CA ALA A 914 -5.77 21.55 5.76
C ALA A 914 -4.95 22.84 5.53
N GLU A 915 -4.63 23.58 6.60
CA GLU A 915 -3.73 24.75 6.54
C GLU A 915 -2.32 24.34 6.10
N ILE A 916 -1.78 23.25 6.65
CA ILE A 916 -0.45 22.73 6.28
C ILE A 916 -0.44 22.31 4.81
N GLU A 917 -1.51 21.71 4.30
CA GLU A 917 -1.60 21.33 2.89
C GLU A 917 -1.44 22.54 1.96
N ILE A 918 -2.09 23.66 2.30
CA ILE A 918 -1.96 24.93 1.58
C ILE A 918 -0.52 25.44 1.66
N MET A 919 0.08 25.45 2.86
CA MET A 919 1.46 25.89 3.06
C MET A 919 2.46 25.07 2.22
N ILE A 920 2.30 23.75 2.15
CA ILE A 920 3.16 22.88 1.33
C ILE A 920 2.96 23.18 -0.16
N ALA A 921 1.72 23.39 -0.61
CA ALA A 921 1.43 23.76 -1.99
C ALA A 921 2.08 25.10 -2.38
N GLU A 922 2.02 26.11 -1.51
CA GLU A 922 2.69 27.40 -1.69
C GLU A 922 4.21 27.26 -1.76
N ARG A 923 4.81 26.44 -0.88
CA ARG A 923 6.25 26.13 -0.93
C ARG A 923 6.63 25.49 -2.26
N ASN A 924 5.83 24.55 -2.77
CA ASN A 924 6.09 23.89 -4.05
C ASN A 924 5.99 24.84 -5.26
N GLN A 925 5.27 25.96 -5.13
CA GLN A 925 5.20 27.01 -6.16
C GLN A 925 6.30 28.07 -6.03
N ASN A 926 7.01 28.11 -4.90
CA ASN A 926 8.06 29.08 -4.66
C ASN A 926 9.38 28.65 -5.34
N PHE A 927 9.70 29.25 -6.49
CA PHE A 927 10.90 28.96 -7.27
C PHE A 927 12.23 29.27 -6.56
N THR A 928 12.22 29.99 -5.44
CA THR A 928 13.43 30.18 -4.62
C THR A 928 13.79 28.93 -3.81
N LEU A 929 12.83 28.03 -3.58
CA LEU A 929 13.01 26.74 -2.91
C LEU A 929 13.37 25.65 -3.95
N LYS A 930 14.65 25.60 -4.32
CA LYS A 930 15.15 24.80 -5.45
C LYS A 930 15.07 23.28 -5.25
N ASN A 931 15.11 22.79 -4.02
CA ASN A 931 15.14 21.34 -3.74
C ASN A 931 13.73 20.70 -3.85
N ARG A 932 12.67 21.51 -3.86
CA ARG A 932 11.28 21.03 -3.82
C ARG A 932 10.81 20.38 -5.13
N VAL A 933 11.17 20.97 -6.26
CA VAL A 933 10.69 20.54 -7.58
C VAL A 933 11.80 19.86 -8.38
N GLY A 934 13.05 20.30 -8.21
CA GLY A 934 14.17 19.83 -9.03
C GLY A 934 14.03 20.27 -10.49
N ARG A 935 15.10 20.80 -11.08
CA ARG A 935 15.20 20.94 -12.54
C ARG A 935 16.36 20.04 -12.98
N PRO A 936 16.15 19.13 -13.95
CA PRO A 936 15.13 19.20 -15.00
C PRO A 936 13.90 18.29 -14.81
N MET A 937 13.88 17.39 -13.81
CA MET A 937 12.77 16.44 -13.56
C MET A 937 11.42 17.15 -13.35
N SER A 938 11.41 18.35 -12.76
CA SER A 938 10.22 19.17 -12.53
C SER A 938 9.13 18.45 -11.71
N MET A 939 9.54 17.69 -10.69
CA MET A 939 8.65 16.88 -9.84
C MET A 939 8.58 17.45 -8.42
N ALA A 940 7.47 18.10 -8.11
CA ALA A 940 7.21 18.71 -6.81
C ALA A 940 7.16 17.66 -5.68
N TYR A 941 7.74 18.00 -4.52
CA TYR A 941 7.66 17.18 -3.32
C TYR A 941 6.27 17.27 -2.69
N THR A 942 5.47 16.22 -2.86
CA THR A 942 4.08 16.16 -2.40
C THR A 942 3.77 15.02 -1.43
N LEU A 943 4.77 14.21 -1.07
CA LEU A 943 4.61 13.00 -0.24
C LEU A 943 4.03 13.27 1.16
N LEU A 944 4.16 14.51 1.66
CA LEU A 944 3.63 14.94 2.95
C LEU A 944 2.41 15.89 2.85
N LEU A 945 1.77 15.97 1.67
CA LEU A 945 0.42 16.55 1.60
C LEU A 945 -0.57 15.60 2.31
N PRO A 946 -1.37 16.06 3.28
CA PRO A 946 -2.24 15.18 4.07
C PRO A 946 -3.27 14.40 3.25
N THR A 947 -3.90 14.99 2.24
CA THR A 947 -4.99 14.34 1.48
C THR A 947 -4.55 13.76 0.14
N SER A 948 -5.26 12.72 -0.32
CA SER A 948 -5.11 12.14 -1.67
C SER A 948 -6.42 11.53 -2.19
N LYS A 949 -6.40 11.13 -3.46
CA LYS A 949 -7.38 10.23 -4.08
C LYS A 949 -6.80 8.81 -4.13
N ASP A 950 -7.63 7.85 -4.51
CA ASP A 950 -7.21 6.50 -4.83
C ASP A 950 -6.21 6.48 -6.01
N GLY A 951 -5.38 5.42 -6.06
CA GLY A 951 -4.35 5.26 -7.09
C GLY A 951 -2.95 5.74 -6.68
N ILE A 952 -2.07 5.86 -7.68
CA ILE A 952 -0.68 6.32 -7.50
C ILE A 952 -0.63 7.83 -7.69
N THR A 953 -0.47 8.57 -6.59
CA THR A 953 -0.62 10.03 -6.56
C THR A 953 0.63 10.78 -6.08
N MET A 954 1.58 10.10 -5.42
CA MET A 954 2.76 10.71 -4.77
C MET A 954 2.39 11.73 -3.67
N ARG A 955 1.21 11.59 -3.06
CA ARG A 955 0.69 12.45 -2.00
C ARG A 955 -0.31 11.69 -1.14
N GLY A 956 -0.69 12.25 0.01
CA GLY A 956 -1.64 11.61 0.93
C GLY A 956 -0.90 10.93 2.07
N ILE A 957 -1.31 11.25 3.28
CA ILE A 957 -0.78 10.63 4.50
C ILE A 957 -1.90 9.76 5.07
N PRO A 958 -1.88 8.43 4.90
CA PRO A 958 -2.79 7.53 5.61
C PRO A 958 -2.65 7.65 7.12
N ASN A 959 -3.67 7.26 7.87
CA ASN A 959 -3.56 7.15 9.33
C ASN A 959 -2.52 6.08 9.75
N SER A 960 -2.36 5.03 8.94
CA SER A 960 -1.71 3.77 9.31
C SER A 960 -0.80 3.21 8.21
N ILE A 961 -0.09 2.14 8.54
CA ILE A 961 0.69 1.34 7.59
C ILE A 961 -0.29 0.41 6.83
N SER A 962 -1.02 0.98 5.87
CA SER A 962 -2.15 0.34 5.18
C SER A 962 -1.95 0.09 3.69
N ILE A 963 -0.99 0.77 3.07
CA ILE A 963 -0.09 0.30 2.02
C ILE A 963 0.78 1.46 1.59
#